data_AF-A0A2R5GKW2-F1
#
_entry.id   AF-A0A2R5GKW2-F1
#
_cell.length_a   1.000
_cell.length_b   1.000
_cell.length_c   1.000
_cell.angle_alpha   90.00
_cell.angle_beta   90.00
_cell.angle_gamma   90.00
#
_symmetry.space_group_name_H-M   'P 1'
#
loop_
_entity.id
_entity.type
_entity.pdbx_description
1 polymer ?
#
loop_
_entity_poly.entity_id
_entity_poly.type
_entity_poly.pdbx_seq_one_letter_code
_entity_poly.pdbx_strand_id
1 'polypeptide(L)'
;MARRRERADDDVLDEHDDGEEETRGLVSAQLGGSVQQNQAEREDLQREWFRRALKVTAVLAGVLFLVGLAHLGSGESAPTKGLPAAQASGSLQSSHDLTLIIRGDTSGGSSDSGADDYSAHDGSPDGDDDASQDAYADADAGADADADVDVDIIKNNRCPAGSKIIFIYPEVVNSGENTFEASFGDLDDLVNDPRYVEVSTAQRSAKHTFAILAQQRTYTSIASELGCAPGADGIASSCESTKPKTCVRWSFLLRDPVTRLVSAFNLVSASQTSPKSGRLLDGSAGVGNALFDCAPGSAAALLMQQEGTTVEDWANLDEGERNACSSSFNVFTRMLAPEVGDDPDAQLTLAKQRLAKMAWFGIYEKWTVSLQLLSFALHADVQHYVAASNPNERIDTLSAHAREVLEAHNAMDVNLYAFALDLLLRRGSKMRGAIHDPAYIPFKFSCDAEKVCWTHTPGQTTPTSFEQLKQGLLSYFPKSTAAAAASAAANASTAADVPDLCLAKQGCWREDLQERKSHIDEPKPPVDVKDGNVLEKARNFDTCLASVLVLGTRKGGTTSLFSYLSAHPRFYGVNLKGGPSDGELLFLEKLKLSKLTEPQSVRQSYNKAMVMSLNRFQSKATASGGKDIEHGLVDIMNGDALTGESSVGNGPSCLVPRFVASACGVHPRMRFVYLVRDPIERLISNHKMRKRLNPKRFPMTVEQYAVRDLHSMQKQIPSDADWFKKDKVPCLYKHDIGNSVWSGMYIVHLRRWLQYFPREQFLVIKSEDMFANPGLVLKRVLDFIDLDPSQIDIEQTVGKVYNSAPSNQKGKDAPLDITVETRAELQSFYATYNLALAETFGIDVSDWN
;
A
#
# COMPACT_ATOMS: atom_id res chain seq x y z
N MET A 1 -30.58 40.56 -16.10
CA MET A 1 -30.70 41.82 -15.32
C MET A 1 -30.27 41.48 -13.90
N ALA A 2 -29.02 41.63 -13.47
CA ALA A 2 -28.13 42.79 -13.35
C ALA A 2 -27.99 43.21 -11.87
N ARG A 3 -26.87 42.79 -11.25
CA ARG A 3 -26.08 43.46 -10.17
C ARG A 3 -26.80 43.58 -8.80
N ARG A 4 -26.16 43.64 -7.62
CA ARG A 4 -24.76 43.79 -7.15
C ARG A 4 -24.72 43.49 -5.62
N ARG A 5 -23.52 43.10 -5.12
CA ARG A 5 -22.83 43.32 -3.81
C ARG A 5 -23.63 43.84 -2.60
N GLU A 6 -23.38 43.37 -1.36
CA GLU A 6 -22.36 43.84 -0.38
C GLU A 6 -22.32 42.86 0.83
N ARG A 7 -21.21 42.21 1.21
CA ARG A 7 -20.18 42.49 2.25
C ARG A 7 -20.38 43.61 3.29
N ALA A 8 -19.81 43.31 4.48
CA ALA A 8 -19.48 44.13 5.66
C ALA A 8 -20.60 44.22 6.72
N ASP A 9 -20.36 44.26 8.03
CA ASP A 9 -19.20 44.04 8.91
C ASP A 9 -19.77 43.98 10.36
N ASP A 10 -18.95 43.54 11.31
CA ASP A 10 -19.13 43.71 12.76
C ASP A 10 -19.33 45.18 13.15
N ASP A 11 -20.18 45.48 14.15
CA ASP A 11 -19.82 46.27 15.33
C ASP A 11 -20.99 46.51 16.31
N VAL A 12 -20.68 46.28 17.59
CA VAL A 12 -21.02 47.04 18.82
C VAL A 12 -22.27 47.92 18.81
N LEU A 13 -23.15 47.74 19.82
CA LEU A 13 -23.62 48.82 20.70
C LEU A 13 -24.30 48.29 21.96
N ASP A 14 -23.98 48.98 23.04
CA ASP A 14 -24.35 48.81 24.45
C ASP A 14 -25.70 49.50 24.78
N GLU A 15 -26.20 49.20 25.98
CA GLU A 15 -27.10 49.98 26.85
C GLU A 15 -28.65 49.97 26.74
N HIS A 16 -29.20 49.86 27.97
CA HIS A 16 -30.52 50.21 28.52
C HIS A 16 -31.74 49.30 28.26
N ASP A 17 -32.71 49.19 29.17
CA ASP A 17 -32.84 49.15 30.64
C ASP A 17 -34.33 48.79 30.88
N ASP A 18 -34.64 48.27 32.07
CA ASP A 18 -35.93 48.27 32.77
C ASP A 18 -37.15 47.42 32.32
N GLY A 19 -37.66 46.67 33.33
CA GLY A 19 -39.09 46.38 33.60
C GLY A 19 -39.71 45.20 32.84
N GLU A 20 -40.49 44.28 33.40
CA GLU A 20 -41.19 44.17 34.69
C GLU A 20 -41.54 42.68 34.94
N GLU A 21 -41.80 42.41 36.22
CA GLU A 21 -42.26 41.18 36.85
C GLU A 21 -43.72 40.78 36.50
N GLU A 22 -44.10 39.58 36.95
CA GLU A 22 -45.46 38.98 36.99
C GLU A 22 -45.99 38.38 35.67
N THR A 23 -46.08 37.06 35.52
CA THR A 23 -47.11 36.27 36.19
C THR A 23 -46.79 34.76 36.08
N ARG A 24 -46.65 34.11 37.24
CA ARG A 24 -46.75 32.65 37.39
C ARG A 24 -48.21 32.29 37.65
N GLY A 25 -48.77 31.37 36.86
CA GLY A 25 -49.92 30.58 37.27
C GLY A 25 -50.82 30.17 36.11
N LEU A 26 -51.12 28.87 36.05
CA LEU A 26 -52.08 28.16 35.19
C LEU A 26 -51.51 27.52 33.92
N VAL A 27 -50.94 26.31 34.04
CA VAL A 27 -51.37 25.12 33.26
C VAL A 27 -50.92 23.86 34.01
N SER A 28 -51.80 23.27 34.82
CA SER A 28 -51.76 21.85 35.14
C SER A 28 -53.18 21.27 35.08
N ALA A 29 -53.66 21.00 33.86
CA ALA A 29 -54.77 20.07 33.61
C ALA A 29 -55.08 20.05 32.10
N GLN A 30 -54.31 19.32 31.29
CA GLN A 30 -54.76 18.74 30.01
C GLN A 30 -53.64 17.93 29.36
N LEU A 31 -53.29 16.79 29.97
CA LEU A 31 -52.57 15.72 29.29
C LEU A 31 -53.28 14.40 29.64
N GLY A 32 -54.31 14.11 28.85
CA GLY A 32 -55.15 12.94 29.01
C GLY A 32 -56.13 12.82 27.84
N GLY A 33 -55.61 12.80 26.61
CA GLY A 33 -56.46 12.65 25.42
C GLY A 33 -55.81 13.14 24.13
N SER A 34 -54.74 12.50 23.65
CA SER A 34 -54.25 12.73 22.27
C SER A 34 -53.42 11.58 21.66
N VAL A 35 -53.46 10.37 22.22
CA VAL A 35 -52.68 9.24 21.71
C VAL A 35 -53.45 8.39 20.67
N GLN A 36 -54.80 8.42 20.65
CA GLN A 36 -55.58 7.61 19.69
C GLN A 36 -55.96 8.33 18.38
N GLN A 37 -55.85 9.67 18.32
CA GLN A 37 -56.24 10.43 17.11
C GLN A 37 -55.12 10.48 16.04
N ASN A 38 -53.86 10.21 16.42
CA ASN A 38 -52.69 10.28 15.53
C ASN A 38 -52.39 8.98 14.74
N GLN A 39 -53.12 7.89 14.97
CA GLN A 39 -52.87 6.60 14.31
C GLN A 39 -53.70 6.45 13.02
N ALA A 40 -54.92 6.98 12.99
CA ALA A 40 -55.77 6.96 11.79
C ALA A 40 -55.24 7.87 10.66
N GLU A 41 -54.71 9.06 11.00
CA GLU A 41 -54.10 9.96 10.00
C GLU A 41 -52.81 9.39 9.37
N ARG A 42 -52.06 8.55 10.11
CA ARG A 42 -50.84 7.90 9.58
C ARG A 42 -51.15 6.80 8.58
N GLU A 43 -52.23 6.03 8.78
CA GLU A 43 -52.62 4.96 7.86
C GLU A 43 -53.19 5.49 6.54
N ASP A 44 -53.89 6.63 6.56
CA ASP A 44 -54.41 7.26 5.34
C ASP A 44 -53.31 7.91 4.51
N LEU A 45 -52.30 8.52 5.15
CA LEU A 45 -51.10 9.03 4.44
C LEU A 45 -50.28 7.89 3.81
N GLN A 46 -50.20 6.71 4.44
CA GLN A 46 -49.54 5.55 3.86
C GLN A 46 -50.31 4.96 2.66
N ARG A 47 -51.65 4.91 2.72
CA ARG A 47 -52.49 4.45 1.61
C ARG A 47 -52.43 5.40 0.39
N GLU A 48 -52.39 6.71 0.64
CA GLU A 48 -52.21 7.75 -0.39
C GLU A 48 -50.85 7.60 -1.11
N TRP A 49 -49.78 7.33 -0.35
CA TRP A 49 -48.43 7.13 -0.88
C TRP A 49 -48.33 5.86 -1.75
N PHE A 50 -48.96 4.76 -1.33
CA PHE A 50 -48.99 3.51 -2.08
C PHE A 50 -49.72 3.63 -3.43
N ARG A 51 -50.82 4.39 -3.49
CA ARG A 51 -51.54 4.66 -4.77
C ARG A 51 -50.71 5.51 -5.73
N ARG A 52 -49.88 6.43 -5.23
CA ARG A 52 -48.99 7.25 -6.07
C ARG A 52 -47.82 6.43 -6.60
N ALA A 53 -47.27 5.53 -5.80
CA ALA A 53 -46.22 4.61 -6.24
C ALA A 53 -46.69 3.68 -7.38
N LEU A 54 -47.91 3.13 -7.29
CA LEU A 54 -48.49 2.27 -8.34
C LEU A 54 -48.73 2.99 -9.68
N LYS A 55 -49.02 4.29 -9.65
CA LYS A 55 -49.21 5.09 -10.88
C LYS A 55 -47.88 5.34 -11.61
N VAL A 56 -46.76 5.43 -10.89
CA VAL A 56 -45.43 5.66 -11.47
C VAL A 56 -44.89 4.40 -12.14
N THR A 57 -45.11 3.22 -11.56
CA THR A 57 -44.71 1.94 -12.16
C THR A 57 -45.48 1.60 -13.42
N ALA A 58 -46.77 1.97 -13.52
CA ALA A 58 -47.56 1.78 -14.74
C ALA A 58 -47.06 2.63 -15.93
N VAL A 59 -46.55 3.84 -15.66
CA VAL A 59 -45.98 4.73 -16.70
C VAL A 59 -44.64 4.21 -17.21
N LEU A 60 -43.80 3.65 -16.33
CA LEU A 60 -42.50 3.08 -16.71
C LEU A 60 -42.64 1.79 -17.54
N ALA A 61 -43.66 0.97 -17.27
CA ALA A 61 -43.96 -0.23 -18.06
C ALA A 61 -44.43 0.11 -19.49
N GLY A 62 -45.17 1.21 -19.67
CA GLY A 62 -45.61 1.68 -21.00
C GLY A 62 -44.48 2.22 -21.88
N VAL A 63 -43.45 2.83 -21.28
CA VAL A 63 -42.29 3.35 -22.01
C VAL A 63 -41.38 2.21 -22.51
N LEU A 64 -41.26 1.12 -21.75
CA LEU A 64 -40.46 -0.04 -22.16
C LEU A 64 -41.10 -0.84 -23.31
N PHE A 65 -42.43 -0.83 -23.43
CA PHE A 65 -43.14 -1.51 -24.52
C PHE A 65 -43.01 -0.79 -25.87
N LEU A 66 -42.84 0.54 -25.86
CA LEU A 66 -42.69 1.36 -27.07
C LEU A 66 -41.28 1.33 -27.66
N VAL A 67 -40.25 1.03 -26.86
CA VAL A 67 -38.85 0.93 -27.34
C VAL A 67 -38.57 -0.45 -27.98
N GLY A 68 -39.32 -1.49 -27.59
CA GLY A 68 -39.15 -2.85 -28.13
C GLY A 68 -39.66 -3.08 -29.56
N LEU A 69 -40.45 -2.15 -30.12
CA LEU A 69 -41.05 -2.31 -31.46
C LEU A 69 -40.23 -1.68 -32.61
N ALA A 70 -39.07 -1.08 -32.32
CA ALA A 70 -38.32 -0.29 -33.30
C ALA A 70 -37.13 -1.01 -33.98
N HIS A 71 -36.84 -2.29 -33.69
CA HIS A 71 -35.65 -2.99 -34.22
C HIS A 71 -35.96 -4.38 -34.81
N LEU A 72 -36.90 -4.47 -35.77
CA LEU A 72 -37.06 -5.63 -36.65
C LEU A 72 -37.44 -5.18 -38.08
N GLY A 73 -36.64 -5.59 -39.07
CA GLY A 73 -36.74 -5.29 -40.51
C GLY A 73 -35.60 -4.37 -40.93
N SER A 74 -34.66 -4.71 -41.80
CA SER A 74 -34.61 -5.51 -43.04
C SER A 74 -33.10 -5.62 -43.39
N GLY A 75 -32.49 -6.64 -43.99
CA GLY A 75 -32.91 -7.57 -45.04
C GLY A 75 -32.01 -7.37 -46.28
N GLU A 76 -31.33 -8.44 -46.73
CA GLU A 76 -30.64 -8.66 -48.03
C GLU A 76 -29.21 -8.07 -48.26
N SER A 77 -28.30 -8.62 -49.09
CA SER A 77 -27.90 -9.99 -49.49
C SER A 77 -26.64 -9.90 -50.41
N ALA A 78 -25.70 -10.86 -50.29
CA ALA A 78 -24.80 -11.41 -51.34
C ALA A 78 -23.63 -10.54 -51.93
N PRO A 79 -22.68 -11.11 -52.74
CA PRO A 79 -21.74 -12.18 -52.38
C PRO A 79 -20.28 -12.02 -52.95
N THR A 80 -19.35 -12.81 -52.38
CA THR A 80 -18.20 -13.55 -52.98
C THR A 80 -17.12 -12.90 -53.88
N LYS A 81 -15.86 -13.26 -53.57
CA LYS A 81 -14.71 -13.69 -54.45
C LYS A 81 -13.43 -13.49 -53.62
N GLY A 82 -12.42 -14.35 -53.54
CA GLY A 82 -11.99 -15.53 -54.27
C GLY A 82 -10.46 -15.60 -54.09
N LEU A 83 -9.95 -16.79 -53.72
CA LEU A 83 -8.62 -17.42 -53.92
C LEU A 83 -7.44 -16.63 -54.59
N PRO A 84 -6.15 -17.05 -54.48
CA PRO A 84 -5.67 -18.38 -54.05
C PRO A 84 -4.41 -18.42 -53.15
N ALA A 85 -4.16 -19.64 -52.69
CA ALA A 85 -2.94 -20.14 -52.07
C ALA A 85 -1.74 -20.21 -53.01
N ALA A 86 -0.54 -20.15 -52.43
CA ALA A 86 0.67 -20.76 -52.97
C ALA A 86 1.36 -21.54 -51.84
N GLN A 87 1.36 -22.86 -51.96
CA GLN A 87 2.24 -23.75 -51.21
C GLN A 87 3.59 -23.80 -51.91
N ALA A 88 4.67 -23.71 -51.14
CA ALA A 88 5.97 -24.25 -51.53
C ALA A 88 6.58 -24.93 -50.30
N SER A 89 6.71 -26.25 -50.40
CA SER A 89 7.43 -27.14 -49.53
C SER A 89 8.94 -26.96 -49.71
N GLY A 90 9.69 -27.07 -48.61
CA GLY A 90 11.15 -27.12 -48.62
C GLY A 90 11.68 -27.64 -47.29
N SER A 91 11.99 -28.93 -47.23
CA SER A 91 12.72 -29.57 -46.15
C SER A 91 14.22 -29.28 -46.27
N LEU A 92 14.92 -29.00 -45.16
CA LEU A 92 16.36 -29.24 -45.04
C LEU A 92 16.79 -29.36 -43.57
N GLN A 93 17.70 -30.32 -43.34
CA GLN A 93 18.22 -30.79 -42.06
C GLN A 93 19.42 -29.95 -41.54
N SER A 94 19.54 -29.97 -40.20
CA SER A 94 20.74 -30.00 -39.34
C SER A 94 21.73 -28.83 -39.25
N SER A 95 22.03 -28.48 -37.99
CA SER A 95 23.36 -28.37 -37.32
C SER A 95 23.66 -27.00 -36.69
N HIS A 96 23.99 -26.96 -35.38
CA HIS A 96 25.31 -26.57 -34.85
C HIS A 96 25.33 -26.55 -33.30
N ASP A 97 26.32 -27.25 -32.75
CA ASP A 97 26.83 -27.19 -31.37
C ASP A 97 27.58 -25.87 -31.08
N LEU A 98 27.63 -25.45 -29.81
CA LEU A 98 28.56 -24.44 -29.32
C LEU A 98 29.23 -24.91 -28.01
N THR A 99 30.50 -25.29 -28.14
CA THR A 99 31.44 -25.63 -27.06
C THR A 99 32.16 -24.36 -26.60
N LEU A 100 32.25 -24.12 -25.29
CA LEU A 100 33.00 -22.99 -24.70
C LEU A 100 34.32 -23.48 -24.10
N ILE A 101 35.41 -22.85 -24.57
CA ILE A 101 36.81 -23.15 -24.21
C ILE A 101 37.25 -22.22 -23.09
N ILE A 102 37.72 -22.75 -21.96
CA ILE A 102 38.71 -22.08 -21.10
C ILE A 102 39.82 -23.08 -20.79
N ARG A 103 41.00 -22.83 -21.36
CA ARG A 103 42.25 -23.52 -21.05
C ARG A 103 42.78 -23.02 -19.70
N GLY A 104 43.03 -23.95 -18.79
CA GLY A 104 43.86 -23.74 -17.62
C GLY A 104 45.33 -23.92 -17.98
N ASP A 105 46.18 -23.06 -17.43
CA ASP A 105 47.60 -23.35 -17.25
C ASP A 105 47.88 -23.40 -15.76
N THR A 106 48.31 -24.58 -15.32
CA THR A 106 48.89 -24.83 -14.00
C THR A 106 50.38 -24.97 -14.19
N SER A 107 51.17 -24.28 -13.38
CA SER A 107 52.55 -24.67 -13.11
C SER A 107 52.83 -24.47 -11.63
N GLY A 108 53.21 -25.56 -10.97
CA GLY A 108 53.56 -25.60 -9.56
C GLY A 108 55.00 -25.18 -9.32
N GLY A 109 55.26 -24.79 -8.07
CA GLY A 109 56.58 -24.57 -7.52
C GLY A 109 56.50 -24.65 -6.00
N SER A 110 57.05 -25.72 -5.44
CA SER A 110 57.21 -26.02 -4.01
C SER A 110 58.31 -25.20 -3.33
N SER A 111 58.30 -25.21 -1.99
CA SER A 111 59.35 -24.86 -0.98
C SER A 111 58.93 -23.68 -0.10
N ASP A 112 59.21 -23.57 1.20
CA ASP A 112 59.67 -24.46 2.28
C ASP A 112 59.64 -23.58 3.57
N SER A 113 59.49 -24.22 4.74
CA SER A 113 59.99 -23.80 6.08
C SER A 113 59.49 -22.54 6.84
N GLY A 114 59.28 -22.74 8.16
CA GLY A 114 59.46 -21.77 9.27
C GLY A 114 58.15 -21.26 9.90
N ALA A 115 57.61 -21.81 10.99
CA ALA A 115 58.07 -21.88 12.39
C ALA A 115 57.96 -20.55 13.19
N ASP A 116 57.65 -20.72 14.48
CA ASP A 116 57.53 -19.76 15.61
C ASP A 116 56.09 -19.27 15.89
N ASP A 117 55.31 -19.87 16.80
CA ASP A 117 55.45 -20.07 18.25
C ASP A 117 55.17 -18.80 19.08
N TYR A 118 54.14 -18.83 19.93
CA TYR A 118 54.16 -18.46 21.36
C TYR A 118 52.76 -18.63 22.00
N SER A 119 52.68 -19.65 22.88
CA SER A 119 51.88 -19.86 24.11
C SER A 119 50.96 -18.73 24.61
N ALA A 120 49.69 -18.95 25.01
CA ALA A 120 49.12 -19.82 26.07
C ALA A 120 49.26 -19.30 27.53
N HIS A 121 48.13 -19.16 28.22
CA HIS A 121 47.84 -19.39 29.66
C HIS A 121 46.35 -19.06 29.88
N ASP A 122 45.42 -20.00 30.10
CA ASP A 122 45.23 -21.02 31.17
C ASP A 122 44.74 -20.46 32.52
N GLY A 123 43.69 -21.09 33.06
CA GLY A 123 43.09 -20.78 34.36
C GLY A 123 41.58 -21.07 34.47
N SER A 124 41.20 -22.35 34.59
CA SER A 124 40.01 -22.82 35.35
C SER A 124 40.48 -23.32 36.76
N PRO A 125 39.68 -23.88 37.70
CA PRO A 125 38.26 -24.28 37.65
C PRO A 125 37.44 -24.13 38.98
N ASP A 126 36.22 -24.70 38.95
CA ASP A 126 35.44 -25.34 40.04
C ASP A 126 34.39 -24.56 40.88
N GLY A 127 33.18 -25.14 40.94
CA GLY A 127 32.17 -24.91 41.98
C GLY A 127 30.74 -25.27 41.57
N ASP A 128 30.35 -26.53 41.75
CA ASP A 128 29.03 -27.13 41.51
C ASP A 128 27.88 -26.62 42.44
N ASP A 129 26.63 -26.80 41.95
CA ASP A 129 25.47 -27.45 42.61
C ASP A 129 24.10 -26.72 42.51
N ASP A 130 23.22 -27.36 41.73
CA ASP A 130 21.78 -27.65 41.92
C ASP A 130 20.79 -26.62 42.51
N ALA A 131 19.75 -26.28 41.73
CA ALA A 131 18.39 -26.85 41.88
C ALA A 131 17.28 -26.00 41.20
N SER A 132 16.68 -26.60 40.16
CA SER A 132 15.25 -26.62 39.77
C SER A 132 14.33 -25.38 39.84
N GLN A 133 13.76 -25.11 38.66
CA GLN A 133 12.34 -24.86 38.34
C GLN A 133 11.83 -23.43 38.06
N ASP A 134 11.34 -23.33 36.81
CA ASP A 134 10.20 -22.59 36.29
C ASP A 134 10.39 -21.21 35.62
N ALA A 135 10.41 -21.31 34.28
CA ALA A 135 9.49 -20.66 33.35
C ALA A 135 9.75 -19.21 32.88
N TYR A 136 10.01 -19.11 31.57
CA TYR A 136 9.68 -18.03 30.65
C TYR A 136 10.11 -16.60 31.04
N ALA A 137 11.33 -16.21 30.65
CA ALA A 137 11.68 -14.82 30.37
C ALA A 137 12.94 -14.71 29.46
N ASP A 138 12.91 -13.69 28.60
CA ASP A 138 14.00 -13.03 27.88
C ASP A 138 14.68 -13.73 26.69
N ALA A 139 14.04 -13.57 25.52
CA ALA A 139 14.71 -13.50 24.23
C ALA A 139 14.55 -12.08 23.63
N ASP A 140 15.14 -11.07 24.25
CA ASP A 140 15.16 -9.69 23.71
C ASP A 140 16.55 -9.02 23.78
N ALA A 141 17.61 -9.82 23.95
CA ALA A 141 19.00 -9.32 24.03
C ALA A 141 19.78 -9.42 22.70
N GLY A 142 19.10 -9.61 21.56
CA GLY A 142 19.75 -9.80 20.24
C GLY A 142 19.59 -8.66 19.24
N ALA A 143 18.77 -7.64 19.51
CA ALA A 143 18.31 -6.69 18.49
C ALA A 143 19.36 -5.66 18.02
N ASP A 144 20.39 -5.36 18.83
CA ASP A 144 21.36 -4.30 18.50
C ASP A 144 22.54 -4.77 17.64
N ALA A 145 22.89 -6.06 17.66
CA ALA A 145 23.99 -6.60 16.84
C ALA A 145 23.61 -6.77 15.35
N ASP A 146 22.33 -7.07 15.07
CA ASP A 146 21.80 -7.21 13.70
C ASP A 146 21.57 -5.85 13.00
N ALA A 147 21.56 -4.74 13.75
CA ALA A 147 21.33 -3.42 13.20
C ALA A 147 22.45 -2.97 12.25
N ASP A 148 23.72 -3.21 12.62
CA ASP A 148 24.89 -2.79 11.85
C ASP A 148 25.16 -3.71 10.65
N VAL A 149 24.89 -5.02 10.81
CA VAL A 149 25.16 -6.04 9.77
C VAL A 149 24.40 -5.76 8.46
N ASP A 150 23.14 -5.33 8.50
CA ASP A 150 22.43 -4.99 7.26
C ASP A 150 23.01 -3.75 6.56
N VAL A 151 23.49 -2.76 7.31
CA VAL A 151 24.08 -1.54 6.73
C VAL A 151 25.36 -1.90 5.99
N ASP A 152 26.17 -2.77 6.58
CA ASP A 152 27.38 -3.30 5.97
C ASP A 152 27.07 -4.15 4.73
N ILE A 153 26.09 -5.06 4.81
CA ILE A 153 25.65 -5.84 3.65
C ILE A 153 25.17 -4.92 2.52
N ILE A 154 24.45 -3.85 2.83
CA ILE A 154 23.97 -2.89 1.83
C ILE A 154 25.11 -2.07 1.22
N LYS A 155 26.07 -1.60 2.01
CA LYS A 155 27.11 -0.69 1.53
C LYS A 155 28.28 -1.42 0.87
N ASN A 156 28.66 -2.59 1.40
CA ASN A 156 29.84 -3.32 0.94
C ASN A 156 29.60 -4.12 -0.36
N ASN A 157 28.34 -4.30 -0.76
CA ASN A 157 27.97 -5.10 -1.92
C ASN A 157 27.62 -4.29 -3.17
N ARG A 158 27.93 -2.99 -3.20
CA ARG A 158 27.69 -2.13 -4.38
C ARG A 158 28.44 -2.60 -5.61
N CYS A 159 27.80 -2.45 -6.76
CA CYS A 159 28.40 -2.76 -8.05
C CYS A 159 29.02 -1.50 -8.67
N PRO A 160 30.20 -1.60 -9.33
CA PRO A 160 30.81 -0.48 -10.03
C PRO A 160 29.93 0.01 -11.19
N ALA A 161 29.70 1.32 -11.29
CA ALA A 161 28.93 1.87 -12.40
C ALA A 161 29.53 1.45 -13.75
N GLY A 162 28.67 1.05 -14.69
CA GLY A 162 29.04 0.48 -15.99
C GLY A 162 29.25 -1.03 -15.98
N SER A 163 29.24 -1.70 -14.83
CA SER A 163 29.36 -3.17 -14.76
C SER A 163 28.05 -3.87 -15.16
N LYS A 164 28.16 -5.05 -15.77
CA LYS A 164 27.04 -6.00 -15.88
C LYS A 164 26.80 -6.66 -14.51
N ILE A 165 25.61 -6.49 -13.95
CA ILE A 165 25.17 -7.18 -12.73
C ILE A 165 24.64 -8.55 -13.15
N ILE A 166 25.22 -9.61 -12.59
CA ILE A 166 24.87 -10.99 -12.88
C ILE A 166 24.24 -11.59 -11.63
N PHE A 167 22.96 -11.92 -11.71
CA PHE A 167 22.23 -12.54 -10.62
C PHE A 167 22.38 -14.05 -10.64
N ILE A 168 22.89 -14.63 -9.56
CA ILE A 168 22.77 -16.05 -9.29
C ILE A 168 21.37 -16.26 -8.70
N TYR A 169 20.47 -16.88 -9.45
CA TYR A 169 19.04 -16.88 -9.16
C TYR A 169 18.47 -18.30 -9.10
N PRO A 170 18.41 -18.92 -7.90
CA PRO A 170 17.66 -20.16 -7.70
C PRO A 170 16.17 -19.91 -7.95
N GLU A 171 15.72 -20.11 -9.18
CA GLU A 171 14.36 -19.78 -9.61
C GLU A 171 13.32 -20.74 -9.02
N VAL A 172 12.26 -20.18 -8.44
CA VAL A 172 11.07 -20.93 -8.02
C VAL A 172 9.93 -20.65 -8.98
N VAL A 173 9.33 -21.69 -9.56
CA VAL A 173 8.22 -21.54 -10.49
C VAL A 173 6.97 -20.99 -9.77
N ASN A 174 6.19 -20.17 -10.47
CA ASN A 174 5.05 -19.41 -9.98
C ASN A 174 5.38 -18.41 -8.86
N SER A 175 6.62 -17.95 -8.72
CA SER A 175 7.02 -16.90 -7.77
C SER A 175 7.04 -15.49 -8.37
N GLY A 176 6.78 -15.36 -9.68
CA GLY A 176 6.98 -14.12 -10.44
C GLY A 176 8.27 -14.15 -11.28
N GLU A 177 8.81 -15.34 -11.50
CA GLU A 177 10.03 -15.66 -12.23
C GLU A 177 10.07 -15.03 -13.63
N ASN A 178 8.95 -15.01 -14.36
CA ASN A 178 8.90 -14.41 -15.69
C ASN A 178 9.04 -12.88 -15.63
N THR A 179 8.51 -12.24 -14.58
CA THR A 179 8.73 -10.81 -14.35
C THR A 179 10.20 -10.55 -14.03
N PHE A 180 10.81 -11.41 -13.21
CA PHE A 180 12.23 -11.31 -12.87
C PHE A 180 13.12 -11.47 -14.11
N GLU A 181 12.89 -12.52 -14.89
CA GLU A 181 13.63 -12.83 -16.09
C GLU A 181 13.48 -11.75 -17.16
N ALA A 182 12.25 -11.30 -17.46
CA ALA A 182 12.04 -10.22 -18.44
C ALA A 182 12.64 -8.87 -18.00
N SER A 183 12.85 -8.69 -16.69
CA SER A 183 13.41 -7.47 -16.12
C SER A 183 14.94 -7.49 -16.04
N PHE A 184 15.54 -8.63 -15.72
CA PHE A 184 16.97 -8.74 -15.39
C PHE A 184 17.75 -9.76 -16.24
N GLY A 185 17.09 -10.45 -17.16
CA GLY A 185 17.75 -11.28 -18.17
C GLY A 185 18.62 -10.44 -19.11
N ASP A 186 19.55 -11.11 -19.78
CA ASP A 186 20.32 -10.48 -20.84
C ASP A 186 19.37 -10.10 -21.98
N LEU A 187 19.42 -8.84 -22.41
CA LEU A 187 18.48 -8.33 -23.39
C LEU A 187 18.62 -9.01 -24.76
N ASP A 188 19.83 -9.38 -25.15
CA ASP A 188 20.08 -10.07 -26.42
C ASP A 188 19.51 -11.49 -26.37
N ASP A 189 19.64 -12.17 -25.23
CA ASP A 189 19.05 -13.49 -25.03
C ASP A 189 17.51 -13.41 -25.01
N LEU A 190 16.95 -12.45 -24.26
CA LEU A 190 15.50 -12.26 -24.13
C LEU A 190 14.82 -11.95 -25.47
N VAL A 191 15.42 -11.11 -26.32
CA VAL A 191 14.86 -10.74 -27.63
C VAL A 191 14.80 -11.93 -28.59
N ASN A 192 15.70 -12.90 -28.42
CA ASN A 192 15.77 -14.10 -29.26
C ASN A 192 15.04 -15.30 -28.65
N ASP A 193 14.60 -15.20 -27.39
CA ASP A 193 13.90 -16.29 -26.71
C ASP A 193 12.44 -16.38 -27.19
N PRO A 194 12.01 -17.51 -27.77
CA PRO A 194 10.66 -17.68 -28.29
C PRO A 194 9.56 -17.62 -27.22
N ARG A 195 9.90 -17.69 -25.92
CA ARG A 195 8.96 -17.50 -24.81
C ARG A 195 8.45 -16.06 -24.72
N TYR A 196 9.21 -15.09 -25.23
CA TYR A 196 8.90 -13.68 -25.12
C TYR A 196 8.58 -13.06 -26.49
N VAL A 197 7.36 -12.55 -26.65
CA VAL A 197 6.94 -11.83 -27.86
C VAL A 197 7.09 -10.32 -27.62
N GLU A 198 7.91 -9.66 -28.44
CA GLU A 198 8.16 -8.20 -28.38
C GLU A 198 8.69 -7.67 -27.02
N VAL A 199 9.80 -8.23 -26.51
CA VAL A 199 10.45 -7.73 -25.27
C VAL A 199 10.82 -6.26 -25.39
N SER A 200 10.45 -5.45 -24.38
CA SER A 200 10.89 -4.06 -24.31
C SER A 200 12.41 -3.97 -24.28
N THR A 201 13.00 -3.26 -25.25
CA THR A 201 14.44 -2.94 -25.30
C THR A 201 14.81 -1.69 -24.50
N ALA A 202 13.86 -1.16 -23.70
CA ALA A 202 14.11 0.00 -22.86
C ALA A 202 15.22 -0.29 -21.84
N GLN A 203 16.06 0.72 -21.58
CA GLN A 203 17.13 0.61 -20.61
C GLN A 203 16.58 0.29 -19.21
N ARG A 204 17.03 -0.82 -18.63
CA ARG A 204 16.58 -1.31 -17.31
C ARG A 204 17.16 -0.50 -16.15
N SER A 205 18.39 -0.02 -16.30
CA SER A 205 19.13 0.73 -15.27
C SER A 205 19.99 1.80 -15.93
N ALA A 206 20.13 2.96 -15.27
CA ALA A 206 20.99 4.04 -15.75
C ALA A 206 22.49 3.68 -15.69
N LYS A 207 22.86 2.75 -14.81
CA LYS A 207 24.25 2.47 -14.42
C LYS A 207 24.72 1.09 -14.85
N HIS A 208 23.82 0.15 -15.10
CA HIS A 208 24.17 -1.25 -15.30
C HIS A 208 23.32 -1.93 -16.37
N THR A 209 23.88 -3.00 -16.93
CA THR A 209 23.11 -4.05 -17.61
C THR A 209 22.96 -5.25 -16.70
N PHE A 210 22.02 -6.14 -17.00
CA PHE A 210 21.72 -7.31 -16.19
C PHE A 210 21.92 -8.59 -16.97
N ALA A 211 22.17 -9.69 -16.25
CA ALA A 211 22.09 -11.05 -16.73
C ALA A 211 21.72 -11.97 -15.56
N ILE A 212 21.24 -13.17 -15.87
CA ILE A 212 20.87 -14.18 -14.88
C ILE A 212 21.70 -15.44 -15.11
N LEU A 213 22.16 -16.05 -14.02
CA LEU A 213 22.81 -17.36 -14.00
C LEU A 213 21.93 -18.38 -13.29
N ALA A 214 21.85 -19.55 -13.93
CA ALA A 214 21.33 -20.81 -13.41
C ALA A 214 19.84 -20.80 -12.99
N GLN A 215 18.96 -20.90 -13.98
CA GLN A 215 17.52 -21.06 -13.78
C GLN A 215 17.15 -22.46 -13.30
N GLN A 216 16.14 -22.53 -12.42
CA GLN A 216 15.47 -23.75 -11.93
C GLN A 216 16.39 -24.78 -11.24
N ARG A 217 17.43 -24.31 -10.57
CA ARG A 217 18.35 -25.12 -9.78
C ARG A 217 18.37 -24.66 -8.33
N THR A 218 18.63 -25.58 -7.41
CA THR A 218 18.74 -25.25 -5.98
C THR A 218 20.02 -24.46 -5.70
N TYR A 219 20.06 -23.73 -4.59
CA TYR A 219 21.23 -22.97 -4.15
C TYR A 219 22.53 -23.80 -4.20
N THR A 220 22.50 -25.00 -3.60
CA THR A 220 23.64 -25.89 -3.49
C THR A 220 24.06 -26.49 -4.83
N SER A 221 23.10 -26.76 -5.73
CA SER A 221 23.39 -27.22 -7.09
C SER A 221 24.13 -26.15 -7.89
N ILE A 222 23.66 -24.90 -7.82
CA ILE A 222 24.30 -23.77 -8.51
C ILE A 222 25.69 -23.50 -7.95
N ALA A 223 25.84 -23.51 -6.62
CA ALA A 223 27.13 -23.32 -5.96
C ALA A 223 28.15 -24.39 -6.39
N SER A 224 27.72 -25.66 -6.45
CA SER A 224 28.57 -26.76 -6.91
C SER A 224 28.99 -26.61 -8.37
N GLU A 225 28.08 -26.21 -9.26
CA GLU A 225 28.38 -26.02 -10.68
C GLU A 225 29.36 -24.86 -10.93
N LEU A 226 29.21 -23.78 -10.17
CA LEU A 226 30.12 -22.64 -10.22
C LEU A 226 31.46 -22.91 -9.50
N GLY A 227 31.61 -24.05 -8.84
CA GLY A 227 32.83 -24.42 -8.11
C GLY A 227 33.07 -23.58 -6.85
N CYS A 228 32.03 -22.97 -6.28
CA CYS A 228 32.10 -22.16 -5.08
C CYS A 228 31.52 -22.93 -3.89
N ALA A 229 32.40 -23.53 -3.07
CA ALA A 229 31.99 -24.26 -1.88
C ALA A 229 31.40 -23.32 -0.81
N PRO A 230 30.30 -23.72 -0.12
CA PRO A 230 29.82 -23.01 1.06
C PRO A 230 30.90 -22.91 2.14
N GLY A 231 30.96 -21.77 2.83
CA GLY A 231 31.81 -21.59 4.00
C GLY A 231 31.31 -22.38 5.22
N ALA A 232 31.99 -22.22 6.36
CA ALA A 232 31.57 -22.82 7.63
C ALA A 232 30.19 -22.34 8.12
N ASP A 233 29.75 -21.19 7.64
CA ASP A 233 28.42 -20.60 7.85
C ASP A 233 27.36 -21.12 6.86
N GLY A 234 27.70 -22.06 5.99
CA GLY A 234 26.80 -22.62 4.99
C GLY A 234 26.50 -21.69 3.82
N ILE A 235 27.21 -20.57 3.68
CA ILE A 235 26.97 -19.56 2.63
C ILE A 235 28.08 -19.66 1.58
N ALA A 236 27.69 -19.76 0.31
CA ALA A 236 28.61 -19.79 -0.81
C ALA A 236 28.97 -18.36 -1.27
N SER A 237 29.55 -17.56 -0.36
CA SER A 237 29.95 -16.17 -0.64
C SER A 237 31.04 -16.07 -1.73
N SER A 238 31.81 -17.14 -1.93
CA SER A 238 32.83 -17.23 -2.99
C SER A 238 32.23 -17.24 -4.40
N CYS A 239 30.92 -17.45 -4.57
CA CYS A 239 30.24 -17.28 -5.85
C CYS A 239 30.06 -15.81 -6.25
N GLU A 240 30.09 -14.90 -5.27
CA GLU A 240 29.93 -13.47 -5.51
C GLU A 240 31.27 -12.82 -5.89
N SER A 241 31.21 -11.80 -6.74
CA SER A 241 32.43 -11.05 -7.09
C SER A 241 32.12 -9.61 -7.49
N THR A 242 33.07 -8.72 -7.26
CA THR A 242 32.97 -7.30 -7.64
C THR A 242 34.18 -6.96 -8.50
N LYS A 243 33.98 -6.92 -9.82
CA LYS A 243 35.01 -6.57 -10.81
C LYS A 243 34.60 -5.30 -11.57
N PRO A 244 35.53 -4.56 -12.19
CA PRO A 244 35.19 -3.31 -12.89
C PRO A 244 34.12 -3.45 -13.98
N LYS A 245 34.03 -4.61 -14.65
CA LYS A 245 33.08 -4.87 -15.75
C LYS A 245 31.93 -5.80 -15.36
N THR A 246 32.06 -6.56 -14.28
CA THR A 246 31.07 -7.56 -13.88
C THR A 246 30.90 -7.57 -12.37
N CYS A 247 29.66 -7.71 -11.90
CA CYS A 247 29.31 -7.78 -10.50
C CYS A 247 28.37 -8.96 -10.30
N VAL A 248 28.81 -10.02 -9.62
CA VAL A 248 28.03 -11.25 -9.42
C VAL A 248 27.44 -11.26 -8.03
N ARG A 249 26.12 -11.45 -7.90
CA ARG A 249 25.39 -11.45 -6.62
C ARG A 249 24.38 -12.58 -6.56
N TRP A 250 24.25 -13.20 -5.40
CA TRP A 250 23.07 -14.02 -5.11
C TRP A 250 21.81 -13.16 -5.09
N SER A 251 20.72 -13.72 -5.58
CA SER A 251 19.39 -13.13 -5.53
C SER A 251 18.34 -14.21 -5.38
N PHE A 252 17.20 -13.83 -4.84
CA PHE A 252 16.06 -14.73 -4.69
C PHE A 252 14.77 -13.93 -4.78
N LEU A 253 13.71 -14.53 -5.34
CA LEU A 253 12.39 -13.92 -5.43
C LEU A 253 11.41 -14.75 -4.61
N LEU A 254 10.76 -14.11 -3.65
CA LEU A 254 9.69 -14.70 -2.87
C LEU A 254 8.34 -14.16 -3.31
N ARG A 255 7.34 -14.99 -3.07
CA ARG A 255 5.92 -14.71 -3.25
C ARG A 255 5.16 -15.36 -2.10
N ASP A 256 3.99 -14.83 -1.76
CA ASP A 256 3.12 -15.41 -0.75
C ASP A 256 2.94 -16.92 -1.03
N PRO A 257 3.29 -17.80 -0.07
CA PRO A 257 3.32 -19.25 -0.32
C PRO A 257 1.97 -19.84 -0.74
N VAL A 258 0.87 -19.33 -0.17
CA VAL A 258 -0.49 -19.75 -0.52
C VAL A 258 -0.81 -19.34 -1.95
N THR A 259 -0.57 -18.08 -2.30
CA THR A 259 -0.80 -17.55 -3.64
C THR A 259 0.05 -18.29 -4.69
N ARG A 260 1.33 -18.57 -4.38
CA ARG A 260 2.21 -19.39 -5.23
C ARG A 260 1.60 -20.76 -5.47
N LEU A 261 1.16 -21.45 -4.40
CA LEU A 261 0.65 -22.81 -4.49
C LEU A 261 -0.67 -22.89 -5.26
N VAL A 262 -1.57 -21.91 -5.06
CA VAL A 262 -2.81 -21.78 -5.86
C VAL A 262 -2.49 -21.55 -7.34
N SER A 263 -1.54 -20.67 -7.65
CA SER A 263 -1.08 -20.44 -9.03
C SER A 263 -0.53 -21.72 -9.67
N ALA A 264 0.25 -22.46 -8.90
CA ALA A 264 0.82 -23.75 -9.26
C ALA A 264 -0.25 -24.82 -9.54
N PHE A 265 -1.22 -24.94 -8.64
CA PHE A 265 -2.37 -25.84 -8.77
C PHE A 265 -3.17 -25.55 -10.05
N ASN A 266 -3.52 -24.28 -10.25
CA ASN A 266 -4.32 -23.83 -11.40
C ASN A 266 -3.62 -24.10 -12.74
N LEU A 267 -2.29 -24.01 -12.78
CA LEU A 267 -1.55 -24.31 -14.00
C LEU A 267 -1.64 -25.81 -14.37
N VAL A 268 -1.63 -26.69 -13.37
CA VAL A 268 -1.71 -28.14 -13.57
C VAL A 268 -3.14 -28.58 -13.90
N SER A 269 -4.16 -28.06 -13.19
CA SER A 269 -5.55 -28.42 -13.44
C SER A 269 -6.09 -27.92 -14.79
N ALA A 270 -5.57 -26.79 -15.29
CA ALA A 270 -6.00 -26.21 -16.57
C ALA A 270 -5.43 -26.92 -17.82
N SER A 271 -4.35 -27.70 -17.70
CA SER A 271 -3.61 -28.16 -18.88
C SER A 271 -4.18 -29.42 -19.55
N GLN A 272 -5.07 -30.18 -18.89
CA GLN A 272 -5.69 -31.47 -19.30
C GLN A 272 -4.77 -32.47 -20.06
N THR A 273 -3.46 -32.25 -20.03
CA THR A 273 -2.46 -33.06 -20.72
C THR A 273 -1.65 -33.74 -19.64
N SER A 274 -1.49 -35.07 -19.80
CA SER A 274 -0.78 -35.97 -18.88
C SER A 274 0.39 -35.27 -18.19
N PRO A 275 0.55 -35.38 -16.86
CA PRO A 275 1.57 -34.66 -16.11
C PRO A 275 2.92 -34.90 -16.78
N LYS A 276 3.43 -33.89 -17.51
CA LYS A 276 4.79 -33.95 -18.01
C LYS A 276 5.64 -33.85 -16.76
N SER A 277 6.14 -35.00 -16.29
CA SER A 277 7.14 -35.08 -15.24
C SER A 277 8.21 -34.05 -15.55
N GLY A 278 8.29 -32.98 -14.76
CA GLY A 278 9.33 -31.97 -14.87
C GLY A 278 10.65 -32.57 -14.43
N ARG A 279 11.30 -33.34 -15.30
CA ARG A 279 12.68 -33.78 -15.07
C ARG A 279 13.61 -32.59 -15.34
N LEU A 280 14.64 -32.45 -14.52
CA LEU A 280 15.77 -31.58 -14.79
C LEU A 280 16.43 -31.95 -16.12
N LEU A 281 17.23 -31.04 -16.69
CA LEU A 281 18.03 -31.28 -17.89
C LEU A 281 19.06 -32.44 -17.73
N ASP A 282 19.22 -32.98 -16.51
CA ASP A 282 20.04 -34.17 -16.20
C ASP A 282 19.23 -35.44 -15.88
N GLY A 283 17.89 -35.37 -15.94
CA GLY A 283 16.99 -36.51 -15.69
C GLY A 283 16.63 -36.76 -14.22
N SER A 284 17.12 -35.96 -13.27
CA SER A 284 16.72 -36.05 -11.86
C SER A 284 15.45 -35.23 -11.56
N ALA A 285 14.69 -35.62 -10.52
CA ALA A 285 13.52 -34.89 -10.05
C ALA A 285 13.99 -33.65 -9.26
N GLY A 286 14.07 -32.50 -9.92
CA GLY A 286 14.55 -31.27 -9.32
C GLY A 286 13.48 -30.56 -8.52
N VAL A 287 13.80 -30.21 -7.28
CA VAL A 287 12.95 -29.41 -6.37
C VAL A 287 12.45 -28.11 -7.02
N GLY A 288 13.20 -27.54 -7.98
CA GLY A 288 12.87 -26.29 -8.67
C GLY A 288 11.75 -26.37 -9.72
N ASN A 289 11.38 -27.57 -10.19
CA ASN A 289 10.40 -27.76 -11.27
C ASN A 289 9.02 -28.23 -10.79
N ALA A 290 8.78 -28.27 -9.47
CA ALA A 290 7.50 -28.68 -8.90
C ALA A 290 6.43 -27.60 -9.11
N LEU A 291 5.72 -27.69 -10.25
CA LEU A 291 4.51 -26.92 -10.52
C LEU A 291 3.47 -27.26 -9.44
N PHE A 292 2.89 -28.44 -9.46
CA PHE A 292 2.15 -29.05 -8.36
C PHE A 292 2.04 -30.54 -8.69
N ASP A 293 2.77 -31.39 -7.98
CA ASP A 293 2.89 -32.82 -8.24
C ASP A 293 2.57 -33.64 -6.99
N CYS A 294 1.94 -34.80 -7.23
CA CYS A 294 1.48 -35.73 -6.20
C CYS A 294 1.88 -37.15 -6.58
N ALA A 295 2.21 -37.98 -5.59
CA ALA A 295 2.67 -39.34 -5.80
C ALA A 295 1.70 -40.13 -6.70
N PRO A 296 2.18 -40.82 -7.76
CA PRO A 296 1.32 -41.55 -8.69
C PRO A 296 0.43 -42.56 -7.98
N GLY A 297 -0.86 -42.57 -8.32
CA GLY A 297 -1.85 -43.49 -7.74
C GLY A 297 -2.46 -43.06 -6.41
N SER A 298 -2.01 -41.94 -5.81
CA SER A 298 -2.70 -41.31 -4.67
C SER A 298 -4.07 -40.75 -5.07
N ALA A 299 -4.97 -40.60 -4.09
CA ALA A 299 -6.25 -39.94 -4.30
C ALA A 299 -6.06 -38.49 -4.76
N ALA A 300 -5.04 -37.80 -4.24
CA ALA A 300 -4.68 -36.47 -4.70
C ALA A 300 -4.25 -36.44 -6.17
N ALA A 301 -3.40 -37.37 -6.61
CA ALA A 301 -3.00 -37.46 -8.02
C ALA A 301 -4.18 -37.79 -8.94
N LEU A 302 -5.12 -38.62 -8.50
CA LEU A 302 -6.35 -38.93 -9.25
C LEU A 302 -7.30 -37.73 -9.31
N LEU A 303 -7.43 -36.99 -8.22
CA LEU A 303 -8.24 -35.77 -8.13
C LEU A 303 -7.74 -34.71 -9.12
N MET A 304 -6.42 -34.55 -9.24
CA MET A 304 -5.79 -33.62 -10.19
C MET A 304 -6.07 -33.96 -11.66
N GLN A 305 -6.48 -35.18 -11.98
CA GLN A 305 -6.83 -35.60 -13.34
C GLN A 305 -8.30 -35.31 -13.71
N GLN A 306 -9.13 -34.93 -12.73
CA GLN A 306 -10.55 -34.68 -12.96
C GLN A 306 -10.77 -33.26 -13.50
N GLU A 307 -11.65 -33.14 -14.47
CA GLU A 307 -12.00 -31.85 -15.06
C GLU A 307 -12.78 -30.99 -14.06
N GLY A 308 -12.36 -29.73 -13.89
CA GLY A 308 -13.02 -28.78 -13.00
C GLY A 308 -12.60 -28.87 -11.53
N THR A 309 -11.63 -29.71 -11.19
CA THR A 309 -11.06 -29.79 -9.84
C THR A 309 -10.51 -28.44 -9.39
N THR A 310 -10.84 -28.08 -8.15
CA THR A 310 -10.38 -26.86 -7.49
C THR A 310 -9.40 -27.17 -6.34
N VAL A 311 -8.65 -26.16 -5.91
CA VAL A 311 -7.77 -26.28 -4.75
C VAL A 311 -8.56 -26.56 -3.46
N GLU A 312 -9.84 -26.19 -3.41
CA GLU A 312 -10.76 -26.52 -2.31
C GLU A 312 -11.00 -28.03 -2.24
N ASP A 313 -11.22 -28.67 -3.40
CA ASP A 313 -11.43 -30.12 -3.47
C ASP A 313 -10.19 -30.87 -2.96
N TRP A 314 -8.99 -30.37 -3.31
CA TRP A 314 -7.74 -30.91 -2.81
C TRP A 314 -7.58 -30.69 -1.30
N ALA A 315 -7.93 -29.51 -0.79
CA ALA A 315 -7.83 -29.21 0.64
C ALA A 315 -8.74 -30.12 1.49
N ASN A 316 -9.89 -30.54 0.94
CA ASN A 316 -10.83 -31.46 1.61
C ASN A 316 -10.39 -32.93 1.65
N LEU A 317 -9.28 -33.31 0.99
CA LEU A 317 -8.71 -34.65 1.12
C LEU A 317 -8.18 -34.91 2.53
N ASP A 318 -8.11 -36.17 2.95
CA ASP A 318 -7.43 -36.53 4.20
C ASP A 318 -5.95 -36.15 4.17
N GLU A 319 -5.37 -35.84 5.33
CA GLU A 319 -3.99 -35.35 5.44
C GLU A 319 -2.96 -36.29 4.80
N GLY A 320 -3.12 -37.61 4.97
CA GLY A 320 -2.25 -38.61 4.33
C GLY A 320 -2.25 -38.52 2.80
N GLU A 321 -3.42 -38.24 2.19
CA GLU A 321 -3.55 -38.09 0.74
C GLU A 321 -3.00 -36.74 0.27
N ARG A 322 -3.15 -35.66 1.05
CA ARG A 322 -2.51 -34.38 0.76
C ARG A 322 -0.98 -34.47 0.83
N ASN A 323 -0.46 -35.22 1.80
CA ASN A 323 0.98 -35.46 1.97
C ASN A 323 1.62 -36.24 0.82
N ALA A 324 0.81 -36.91 -0.02
CA ALA A 324 1.29 -37.45 -1.29
C ALA A 324 1.84 -36.37 -2.23
N CYS A 325 1.48 -35.10 -2.03
CA CYS A 325 1.96 -33.95 -2.81
C CYS A 325 3.13 -33.20 -2.14
N SER A 326 3.82 -33.81 -1.17
CA SER A 326 4.91 -33.19 -0.38
C SER A 326 6.08 -32.64 -1.19
N SER A 327 6.29 -33.10 -2.42
CA SER A 327 7.25 -32.52 -3.36
C SER A 327 6.94 -31.06 -3.73
N SER A 328 5.68 -30.64 -3.60
CA SER A 328 5.17 -29.31 -3.99
C SER A 328 5.17 -28.30 -2.84
N PHE A 329 5.50 -28.74 -1.64
CA PHE A 329 5.45 -27.92 -0.43
C PHE A 329 6.82 -27.41 -0.03
N ASN A 330 6.82 -26.26 0.65
CA ASN A 330 8.00 -25.62 1.21
C ASN A 330 9.13 -25.42 0.17
N VAL A 331 8.75 -25.13 -1.08
CA VAL A 331 9.67 -25.08 -2.22
C VAL A 331 10.69 -23.96 -2.08
N PHE A 332 10.35 -22.82 -1.48
CA PHE A 332 11.32 -21.73 -1.28
C PHE A 332 12.43 -22.17 -0.32
N THR A 333 12.03 -22.75 0.82
CA THR A 333 12.94 -23.27 1.84
C THR A 333 13.83 -24.38 1.28
N ARG A 334 13.25 -25.34 0.55
CA ARG A 334 13.99 -26.44 -0.08
C ARG A 334 14.89 -26.01 -1.24
N MET A 335 14.57 -24.90 -1.92
CA MET A 335 15.43 -24.33 -2.95
C MET A 335 16.64 -23.61 -2.36
N LEU A 336 16.47 -22.98 -1.20
CA LEU A 336 17.55 -22.30 -0.49
C LEU A 336 18.43 -23.25 0.32
N ALA A 337 17.90 -24.33 0.90
CA ALA A 337 18.64 -25.26 1.77
C ALA A 337 18.32 -26.74 1.48
N PRO A 338 18.48 -27.22 0.23
CA PRO A 338 18.10 -28.59 -0.15
C PRO A 338 18.84 -29.68 0.62
N GLU A 339 20.06 -29.41 1.09
CA GLU A 339 20.98 -30.40 1.64
C GLU A 339 20.70 -30.81 3.09
N VAL A 340 19.90 -30.03 3.82
CA VAL A 340 19.62 -30.31 5.25
C VAL A 340 18.67 -31.50 5.41
N GLY A 341 17.88 -31.82 4.38
CA GLY A 341 17.06 -33.04 4.36
C GLY A 341 15.93 -33.04 5.39
N ASP A 342 15.94 -34.04 6.29
CA ASP A 342 14.84 -34.42 7.19
C ASP A 342 14.75 -33.61 8.49
N ASP A 343 15.46 -32.49 8.61
CA ASP A 343 15.38 -31.56 9.74
C ASP A 343 14.76 -30.22 9.29
N PRO A 344 13.43 -30.02 9.44
CA PRO A 344 12.74 -28.82 9.00
C PRO A 344 13.25 -27.54 9.67
N ASP A 345 13.60 -27.59 10.96
CA ASP A 345 14.01 -26.41 11.72
C ASP A 345 15.42 -25.97 11.31
N ALA A 346 16.35 -26.93 11.15
CA ALA A 346 17.67 -26.63 10.61
C ALA A 346 17.59 -26.16 9.15
N GLN A 347 16.69 -26.73 8.33
CA GLN A 347 16.52 -26.34 6.94
C GLN A 347 15.99 -24.91 6.81
N LEU A 348 14.94 -24.57 7.57
CA LEU A 348 14.40 -23.22 7.64
C LEU A 348 15.44 -22.22 8.16
N THR A 349 16.22 -22.60 9.18
CA THR A 349 17.28 -21.77 9.75
C THR A 349 18.34 -21.43 8.71
N LEU A 350 18.85 -22.43 7.98
CA LEU A 350 19.85 -22.21 6.93
C LEU A 350 19.27 -21.39 5.76
N ALA A 351 18.02 -21.63 5.38
CA ALA A 351 17.35 -20.83 4.34
C ALA A 351 17.26 -19.35 4.74
N LYS A 352 16.86 -19.05 5.98
CA LYS A 352 16.83 -17.68 6.53
C LYS A 352 18.22 -17.05 6.55
N GLN A 353 19.24 -17.79 6.97
CA GLN A 353 20.63 -17.30 6.99
C GLN A 353 21.15 -16.95 5.58
N ARG A 354 20.92 -17.83 4.60
CA ARG A 354 21.29 -17.58 3.21
C ARG A 354 20.58 -16.37 2.65
N LEU A 355 19.27 -16.26 2.85
CA LEU A 355 18.49 -15.11 2.39
C LEU A 355 18.97 -13.80 3.04
N ALA A 356 19.25 -13.82 4.34
CA ALA A 356 19.75 -12.66 5.08
C ALA A 356 21.11 -12.17 4.58
N LYS A 357 21.93 -13.05 4.00
CA LYS A 357 23.28 -12.71 3.55
C LYS A 357 23.32 -12.22 2.10
N MET A 358 22.24 -12.43 1.35
CA MET A 358 22.10 -11.82 0.03
C MET A 358 22.06 -10.29 0.16
N ALA A 359 22.86 -9.61 -0.66
CA ALA A 359 22.82 -8.16 -0.78
C ALA A 359 21.41 -7.67 -1.16
N TRP A 360 20.68 -8.47 -1.93
CA TRP A 360 19.31 -8.19 -2.31
C TRP A 360 18.50 -9.48 -2.55
N PHE A 361 17.24 -9.45 -2.17
CA PHE A 361 16.18 -10.38 -2.57
C PHE A 361 14.90 -9.57 -2.83
N GLY A 362 13.98 -10.14 -3.61
CA GLY A 362 12.70 -9.51 -3.92
C GLY A 362 11.53 -10.20 -3.24
N ILE A 363 10.49 -9.42 -2.91
CA ILE A 363 9.14 -9.93 -2.62
C ILE A 363 8.20 -9.38 -3.68
N TYR A 364 7.53 -10.28 -4.40
CA TYR A 364 6.68 -9.94 -5.54
C TYR A 364 5.54 -8.99 -5.15
N GLU A 365 4.88 -9.22 -4.01
CA GLU A 365 3.80 -8.35 -3.50
C GLU A 365 4.31 -6.98 -2.99
N LYS A 366 5.63 -6.84 -2.81
CA LYS A 366 6.31 -5.61 -2.38
C LYS A 366 7.31 -5.14 -3.43
N TRP A 367 6.98 -5.31 -4.71
CA TRP A 367 7.91 -5.10 -5.82
C TRP A 367 8.56 -3.71 -5.86
N THR A 368 7.80 -2.65 -5.63
CA THR A 368 8.36 -1.28 -5.63
C THR A 368 9.45 -1.10 -4.57
N VAL A 369 9.21 -1.54 -3.33
CA VAL A 369 10.20 -1.47 -2.25
C VAL A 369 11.37 -2.41 -2.54
N SER A 370 11.10 -3.58 -3.11
CA SER A 370 12.14 -4.52 -3.55
C SER A 370 13.09 -3.88 -4.56
N LEU A 371 12.58 -3.20 -5.59
CA LEU A 371 13.40 -2.54 -6.61
C LEU A 371 14.12 -1.28 -6.12
N GLN A 372 13.52 -0.53 -5.18
CA GLN A 372 14.22 0.56 -4.49
C GLN A 372 15.41 0.01 -3.70
N LEU A 373 15.21 -1.08 -2.94
CA LEU A 373 16.28 -1.70 -2.18
C LEU A 373 17.37 -2.27 -3.10
N LEU A 374 17.00 -2.84 -4.26
CA LEU A 374 17.96 -3.28 -5.27
C LEU A 374 18.84 -2.11 -5.75
N SER A 375 18.20 -0.98 -6.07
CA SER A 375 18.88 0.24 -6.52
C SER A 375 19.81 0.79 -5.46
N PHE A 376 19.42 0.70 -4.19
CA PHE A 376 20.20 1.17 -3.06
C PHE A 376 21.38 0.24 -2.73
N ALA A 377 21.12 -1.06 -2.56
CA ALA A 377 22.13 -2.05 -2.15
C ALA A 377 23.18 -2.29 -3.22
N LEU A 378 22.77 -2.38 -4.49
CA LEU A 378 23.70 -2.64 -5.59
C LEU A 378 24.16 -1.37 -6.32
N HIS A 379 23.66 -0.20 -5.92
CA HIS A 379 23.81 1.08 -6.63
C HIS A 379 23.24 1.03 -8.07
N ALA A 380 22.23 0.19 -8.28
CA ALA A 380 21.79 -0.17 -9.62
C ALA A 380 21.03 0.94 -10.36
N ASP A 381 20.36 1.88 -9.69
CA ASP A 381 19.51 2.91 -10.33
C ASP A 381 18.57 2.30 -11.39
N VAL A 382 17.69 1.39 -10.95
CA VAL A 382 16.70 0.72 -11.80
C VAL A 382 15.73 1.77 -12.33
N GLN A 383 15.42 1.73 -13.63
CA GLN A 383 14.61 2.70 -14.38
C GLN A 383 13.35 2.10 -14.99
N HIS A 384 13.44 0.84 -15.40
CA HIS A 384 12.41 0.12 -16.11
C HIS A 384 12.44 -1.35 -15.71
N TYR A 385 11.27 -1.95 -15.56
CA TYR A 385 11.12 -3.40 -15.42
C TYR A 385 9.96 -3.88 -16.29
N VAL A 386 9.92 -5.17 -16.60
CA VAL A 386 8.87 -5.76 -17.44
C VAL A 386 7.98 -6.64 -16.56
N ALA A 387 6.73 -6.21 -16.37
CA ALA A 387 5.75 -7.03 -15.67
C ALA A 387 5.27 -8.16 -16.59
N ALA A 388 5.49 -9.40 -16.17
CA ALA A 388 4.89 -10.59 -16.74
C ALA A 388 4.00 -11.20 -15.65
N SER A 389 2.70 -11.00 -15.78
CA SER A 389 1.69 -11.49 -14.82
C SER A 389 1.12 -12.82 -15.30
N ASN A 390 0.87 -13.70 -14.33
CA ASN A 390 0.09 -14.91 -14.54
C ASN A 390 -1.32 -14.66 -13.98
N PRO A 391 -2.38 -14.56 -14.81
CA PRO A 391 -3.72 -14.16 -14.38
C PRO A 391 -4.48 -15.18 -13.50
N ASN A 392 -3.80 -16.21 -12.98
CA ASN A 392 -4.40 -17.32 -12.23
C ASN A 392 -4.64 -17.04 -10.73
N GLU A 393 -4.59 -15.78 -10.30
CA GLU A 393 -4.57 -15.37 -8.88
C GLU A 393 -5.93 -14.98 -8.34
N ARG A 394 -6.81 -15.96 -8.14
CA ARG A 394 -8.04 -15.76 -7.37
C ARG A 394 -7.90 -16.38 -6.00
N ILE A 395 -7.17 -15.71 -5.12
CA ILE A 395 -7.11 -16.06 -3.69
C ILE A 395 -8.26 -15.44 -2.88
N ASP A 396 -8.93 -14.43 -3.44
CA ASP A 396 -10.05 -13.69 -2.83
C ASP A 396 -11.30 -14.56 -2.64
N THR A 397 -11.36 -15.71 -3.31
CA THR A 397 -12.45 -16.68 -3.20
C THR A 397 -12.11 -17.93 -2.39
N LEU A 398 -10.90 -18.00 -1.80
CA LEU A 398 -10.45 -19.17 -1.04
C LEU A 398 -11.15 -19.26 0.32
N SER A 399 -11.63 -20.45 0.68
CA SER A 399 -12.26 -20.70 1.98
C SER A 399 -11.24 -20.63 3.11
N ALA A 400 -11.71 -20.31 4.33
CA ALA A 400 -10.85 -20.29 5.51
C ALA A 400 -10.19 -21.66 5.77
N HIS A 401 -10.92 -22.75 5.51
CA HIS A 401 -10.41 -24.11 5.66
C HIS A 401 -9.28 -24.41 4.66
N ALA A 402 -9.51 -24.16 3.36
CA ALA A 402 -8.48 -24.40 2.35
C ALA A 402 -7.25 -23.53 2.59
N ARG A 403 -7.43 -22.29 3.04
CA ARG A 403 -6.32 -21.42 3.43
C ARG A 403 -5.49 -22.02 4.57
N GLU A 404 -6.13 -22.43 5.65
CA GLU A 404 -5.47 -23.06 6.80
C GLU A 404 -4.69 -24.32 6.38
N VAL A 405 -5.30 -25.18 5.54
CA VAL A 405 -4.65 -26.38 5.02
C VAL A 405 -3.41 -26.03 4.18
N LEU A 406 -3.51 -25.07 3.27
CA LEU A 406 -2.38 -24.65 2.42
C LEU A 406 -1.24 -24.04 3.24
N GLU A 407 -1.57 -23.21 4.23
CA GLU A 407 -0.59 -22.62 5.16
C GLU A 407 0.11 -23.71 5.99
N ALA A 408 -0.64 -24.69 6.52
CA ALA A 408 -0.10 -25.79 7.31
C ALA A 408 0.90 -26.65 6.51
N HIS A 409 0.57 -27.03 5.27
CA HIS A 409 1.48 -27.83 4.44
C HIS A 409 2.71 -27.02 3.99
N ASN A 410 2.65 -25.68 4.03
CA ASN A 410 3.76 -24.79 3.67
C ASN A 410 4.31 -24.01 4.87
N ALA A 411 4.24 -24.57 6.07
CA ALA A 411 4.60 -23.86 7.29
C ALA A 411 6.02 -23.29 7.26
N MET A 412 7.00 -23.98 6.68
CA MET A 412 8.36 -23.43 6.56
C MET A 412 8.41 -22.22 5.63
N ASP A 413 7.75 -22.31 4.46
CA ASP A 413 7.71 -21.18 3.51
C ASP A 413 6.91 -19.99 4.04
N VAL A 414 5.84 -20.22 4.82
CA VAL A 414 5.10 -19.16 5.52
C VAL A 414 6.02 -18.44 6.51
N ASN A 415 6.80 -19.20 7.30
CA ASN A 415 7.78 -18.65 8.23
C ASN A 415 8.95 -17.94 7.53
N LEU A 416 9.44 -18.50 6.42
CA LEU A 416 10.49 -17.88 5.60
C LEU A 416 10.00 -16.59 4.95
N TYR A 417 8.78 -16.56 4.42
CA TYR A 417 8.16 -15.37 3.83
C TYR A 417 7.93 -14.28 4.87
N ALA A 418 7.43 -14.62 6.05
CA ALA A 418 7.28 -13.68 7.15
C ALA A 418 8.62 -13.06 7.57
N PHE A 419 9.67 -13.89 7.71
CA PHE A 419 11.03 -13.42 7.96
C PHE A 419 11.56 -12.52 6.83
N ALA A 420 11.37 -12.92 5.57
CA ALA A 420 11.79 -12.15 4.41
C ALA A 420 11.08 -10.79 4.35
N LEU A 421 9.78 -10.74 4.67
CA LEU A 421 9.00 -9.51 4.67
C LEU A 421 9.49 -8.56 5.76
N ASP A 422 9.68 -9.05 6.98
CA ASP A 422 10.28 -8.28 8.07
C ASP A 422 11.66 -7.74 7.68
N LEU A 423 12.54 -8.59 7.18
CA LEU A 423 13.89 -8.21 6.76
C LEU A 423 13.86 -7.16 5.63
N LEU A 424 13.00 -7.33 4.62
CA LEU A 424 12.81 -6.36 3.54
C LEU A 424 12.37 -5.00 4.08
N LEU A 425 11.41 -4.99 5.01
CA LEU A 425 10.89 -3.76 5.61
C LEU A 425 11.93 -3.07 6.51
N ARG A 426 12.70 -3.83 7.30
CA ARG A 426 13.82 -3.31 8.10
C ARG A 426 14.91 -2.70 7.22
N ARG A 427 15.36 -3.41 6.18
CA ARG A 427 16.32 -2.89 5.18
C ARG A 427 15.78 -1.69 4.43
N GLY A 428 14.50 -1.72 4.05
CA GLY A 428 13.81 -0.58 3.44
C GLY A 428 13.74 0.63 4.36
N SER A 429 13.58 0.44 5.67
CA SER A 429 13.63 1.51 6.67
C SER A 429 15.02 2.14 6.76
N LYS A 430 16.07 1.30 6.85
CA LYS A 430 17.47 1.74 6.84
C LYS A 430 17.82 2.52 5.57
N MET A 431 17.39 2.00 4.40
CA MET A 431 17.49 2.69 3.12
C MET A 431 16.84 4.08 3.14
N ARG A 432 15.59 4.19 3.64
CA ARG A 432 14.88 5.47 3.73
C ARG A 432 15.53 6.46 4.70
N GLY A 433 16.24 5.97 5.73
CA GLY A 433 17.03 6.81 6.64
C GLY A 433 18.35 7.29 6.04
N ALA A 434 18.86 6.65 4.98
CA ALA A 434 20.13 6.98 4.33
C ALA A 434 19.97 8.07 3.24
N ILE A 435 19.28 9.17 3.57
CA ILE A 435 18.88 10.21 2.61
C ILE A 435 20.05 10.90 1.87
N HIS A 436 21.24 10.92 2.48
CA HIS A 436 22.45 11.51 1.90
C HIS A 436 23.25 10.54 1.04
N ASP A 437 22.86 9.28 1.01
CA ASP A 437 23.56 8.28 0.22
C ASP A 437 23.18 8.42 -1.26
N PRO A 438 24.15 8.59 -2.18
CA PRO A 438 23.87 8.78 -3.59
C PRO A 438 23.20 7.57 -4.27
N ALA A 439 23.20 6.40 -3.62
CA ALA A 439 22.46 5.23 -4.09
C ALA A 439 20.98 5.25 -3.70
N TYR A 440 20.57 6.08 -2.74
CA TYR A 440 19.19 6.18 -2.31
C TYR A 440 18.38 7.00 -3.31
N ILE A 441 17.43 6.34 -3.98
CA ILE A 441 16.53 7.00 -4.92
C ILE A 441 15.10 6.53 -4.62
N PRO A 442 14.26 7.37 -3.99
CA PRO A 442 12.86 7.03 -3.81
C PRO A 442 12.13 7.17 -5.14
N PHE A 443 11.56 6.07 -5.63
CA PHE A 443 10.80 6.07 -6.88
C PHE A 443 9.62 5.10 -6.83
N LYS A 444 8.63 5.36 -7.67
CA LYS A 444 7.54 4.42 -7.97
C LYS A 444 7.56 4.08 -9.45
N PHE A 445 6.89 3.01 -9.81
CA PHE A 445 6.68 2.67 -11.21
C PHE A 445 5.24 2.92 -11.62
N SER A 446 5.09 3.49 -12.80
CA SER A 446 3.86 3.52 -13.56
C SER A 446 3.97 2.48 -14.67
N CYS A 447 2.96 1.61 -14.75
CA CYS A 447 2.87 0.55 -15.74
C CYS A 447 1.84 0.94 -16.80
N ASP A 448 2.06 0.53 -18.04
CA ASP A 448 1.02 0.65 -19.07
C ASP A 448 -0.20 -0.21 -18.64
N ALA A 449 -1.36 0.44 -18.52
CA ALA A 449 -2.57 -0.16 -17.98
C ALA A 449 -3.19 -1.21 -18.92
N GLU A 450 -2.75 -1.29 -20.17
CA GLU A 450 -3.40 -2.15 -21.16
C GLU A 450 -2.77 -3.55 -21.34
N LYS A 451 -1.58 -3.88 -20.80
CA LYS A 451 -0.85 -5.06 -21.34
C LYS A 451 -0.02 -5.84 -20.32
N VAL A 452 -0.34 -7.12 -20.20
CA VAL A 452 0.42 -8.16 -19.50
C VAL A 452 0.80 -9.24 -20.51
N CYS A 453 2.09 -9.58 -20.61
CA CYS A 453 2.54 -10.68 -21.49
C CYS A 453 2.25 -12.06 -20.88
N TRP A 454 1.80 -12.98 -21.74
CA TRP A 454 1.60 -14.39 -21.46
C TRP A 454 2.89 -15.16 -21.75
N THR A 455 3.23 -16.12 -20.89
CA THR A 455 4.30 -17.09 -21.17
C THR A 455 3.72 -18.35 -21.81
N HIS A 456 4.33 -18.78 -22.91
CA HIS A 456 4.13 -20.12 -23.47
C HIS A 456 4.50 -21.20 -22.45
N THR A 457 3.63 -22.20 -22.24
CA THR A 457 4.02 -23.44 -21.57
C THR A 457 5.04 -24.19 -22.43
N PRO A 458 6.19 -24.61 -21.91
CA PRO A 458 7.16 -25.40 -22.68
C PRO A 458 6.52 -26.68 -23.26
N GLY A 459 6.50 -26.78 -24.60
CA GLY A 459 5.99 -27.94 -25.31
C GLY A 459 4.47 -27.96 -25.57
N GLN A 460 3.78 -26.83 -25.42
CA GLN A 460 2.60 -26.54 -26.24
C GLN A 460 3.11 -25.83 -27.50
N THR A 461 3.11 -26.54 -28.63
CA THR A 461 3.06 -25.86 -29.93
C THR A 461 1.89 -24.87 -29.87
N THR A 462 2.10 -23.66 -30.36
CA THR A 462 1.07 -22.63 -30.66
C THR A 462 -0.36 -23.19 -30.68
N PRO A 463 -1.37 -22.52 -30.08
CA PRO A 463 -2.75 -22.95 -30.21
C PRO A 463 -3.01 -23.24 -31.69
N THR A 464 -3.21 -24.52 -31.98
CA THR A 464 -3.18 -25.05 -33.36
C THR A 464 -4.36 -24.53 -34.16
N SER A 465 -5.32 -23.91 -33.47
CA SER A 465 -6.45 -23.21 -34.06
C SER A 465 -6.89 -22.03 -33.19
N PHE A 466 -7.51 -21.07 -33.85
CA PHE A 466 -8.23 -19.95 -33.26
C PHE A 466 -9.23 -20.39 -32.17
N GLU A 467 -9.81 -21.59 -32.33
CA GLU A 467 -10.85 -22.09 -31.44
C GLU A 467 -10.32 -22.58 -30.08
N GLN A 468 -9.05 -23.05 -30.04
CA GLN A 468 -8.38 -23.37 -28.78
C GLN A 468 -8.03 -22.11 -27.98
N LEU A 469 -7.62 -21.02 -28.66
CA LEU A 469 -7.38 -19.72 -28.04
C LEU A 469 -8.67 -19.14 -27.43
N LYS A 470 -9.78 -19.23 -28.18
CA LYS A 470 -11.11 -18.77 -27.77
C LYS A 470 -11.65 -19.55 -26.56
N GLN A 471 -11.50 -20.87 -26.55
CA GLN A 471 -11.93 -21.70 -25.41
C GLN A 471 -11.14 -21.41 -24.13
N GLY A 472 -9.82 -21.22 -24.23
CA GLY A 472 -9.00 -20.79 -23.11
C GLY A 472 -9.46 -19.43 -22.57
N LEU A 473 -9.66 -18.43 -23.43
CA LEU A 473 -10.15 -17.11 -23.00
C LEU A 473 -11.49 -17.17 -22.26
N LEU A 474 -12.42 -18.02 -22.72
CA LEU A 474 -13.74 -18.16 -22.12
C LEU A 474 -13.75 -18.90 -20.77
N SER A 475 -12.74 -19.73 -20.48
CA SER A 475 -12.63 -20.44 -19.20
C SER A 475 -12.01 -19.60 -18.07
N TYR A 476 -11.20 -18.59 -18.40
CA TYR A 476 -10.50 -17.76 -17.41
C TYR A 476 -11.31 -16.57 -16.86
N PHE A 477 -12.31 -16.06 -17.60
CA PHE A 477 -13.09 -14.90 -17.14
C PHE A 477 -14.41 -15.31 -16.45
N PRO A 478 -14.73 -14.78 -15.25
CA PRO A 478 -16.03 -14.98 -14.63
C PRO A 478 -17.14 -14.34 -15.46
N LYS A 479 -18.28 -15.01 -15.58
CA LYS A 479 -19.48 -14.52 -16.29
C LYS A 479 -19.95 -13.12 -15.85
N SER A 480 -19.53 -12.63 -14.68
CA SER A 480 -20.00 -11.37 -14.11
C SER A 480 -19.05 -10.18 -14.22
N THR A 481 -17.79 -10.31 -14.67
CA THR A 481 -16.84 -9.16 -14.70
C THR A 481 -16.03 -8.98 -15.98
N ALA A 482 -16.28 -9.76 -17.03
CA ALA A 482 -15.59 -9.55 -18.32
C ALA A 482 -16.56 -9.47 -19.51
N ALA A 483 -17.66 -8.71 -19.39
CA ALA A 483 -18.61 -8.59 -20.49
C ALA A 483 -17.96 -8.06 -21.79
N ALA A 484 -16.94 -7.20 -21.69
CA ALA A 484 -16.24 -6.66 -22.86
C ALA A 484 -15.25 -7.65 -23.49
N ALA A 485 -14.39 -8.30 -22.70
CA ALA A 485 -13.39 -9.25 -23.20
C ALA A 485 -14.01 -10.58 -23.63
N ALA A 486 -15.02 -11.09 -22.89
CA ALA A 486 -15.78 -12.27 -23.27
C ALA A 486 -16.67 -12.00 -24.49
N SER A 487 -17.25 -10.79 -24.64
CA SER A 487 -17.99 -10.43 -25.86
C SER A 487 -17.06 -10.25 -27.07
N ALA A 488 -15.84 -9.73 -26.87
CA ALA A 488 -14.83 -9.63 -27.93
C ALA A 488 -14.36 -11.03 -28.37
N ALA A 489 -14.06 -11.93 -27.42
CA ALA A 489 -13.70 -13.31 -27.71
C ALA A 489 -14.86 -14.11 -28.34
N ALA A 490 -16.11 -13.89 -27.90
CA ALA A 490 -17.29 -14.55 -28.46
C ALA A 490 -17.57 -14.15 -29.92
N ASN A 491 -17.34 -12.87 -30.26
CA ASN A 491 -17.60 -12.30 -31.60
C ASN A 491 -16.41 -12.35 -32.56
N ALA A 492 -15.21 -12.69 -32.07
CA ALA A 492 -14.03 -12.84 -32.91
C ALA A 492 -14.17 -14.09 -33.81
N SER A 493 -13.78 -13.94 -35.08
CA SER A 493 -13.88 -14.98 -36.11
C SER A 493 -12.52 -15.45 -36.63
N THR A 494 -11.47 -14.65 -36.39
CA THR A 494 -10.07 -14.91 -36.75
C THR A 494 -9.13 -14.43 -35.64
N ALA A 495 -7.88 -14.92 -35.62
CA ALA A 495 -6.88 -14.53 -34.62
C ALA A 495 -6.55 -13.03 -34.63
N ALA A 496 -6.80 -12.33 -35.74
CA ALA A 496 -6.64 -10.88 -35.87
C ALA A 496 -7.77 -10.07 -35.22
N ASP A 497 -8.93 -10.71 -34.93
CA ASP A 497 -10.09 -10.06 -34.32
C ASP A 497 -10.03 -10.07 -32.77
N VAL A 498 -9.08 -10.83 -32.20
CA VAL A 498 -8.82 -10.85 -30.77
C VAL A 498 -7.83 -9.71 -30.49
N PRO A 499 -8.16 -8.72 -29.63
CA PRO A 499 -7.23 -7.65 -29.32
C PRO A 499 -5.95 -8.27 -28.75
N ASP A 500 -4.87 -8.20 -29.53
CA ASP A 500 -3.46 -8.15 -29.12
C ASP A 500 -3.19 -8.50 -27.64
N LEU A 501 -3.45 -9.76 -27.28
CA LEU A 501 -3.34 -10.22 -25.89
C LEU A 501 -1.90 -10.38 -25.42
N CYS A 502 -0.93 -10.29 -26.34
CA CYS A 502 0.50 -10.15 -26.06
C CYS A 502 1.05 -8.99 -26.89
N LEU A 503 1.00 -7.78 -26.35
CA LEU A 503 1.83 -6.69 -26.82
C LEU A 503 2.51 -6.05 -25.61
N ALA A 504 3.51 -6.66 -24.98
CA ALA A 504 4.36 -5.91 -24.04
C ALA A 504 5.25 -4.90 -24.79
N LYS A 505 4.64 -4.03 -25.59
CA LYS A 505 5.33 -2.90 -26.20
C LYS A 505 5.86 -1.95 -25.12
N GLN A 506 5.31 -2.00 -23.90
CA GLN A 506 5.51 -1.00 -22.85
C GLN A 506 5.48 -1.64 -21.45
N GLY A 507 6.65 -1.81 -20.81
CA GLY A 507 6.76 -2.32 -19.44
C GLY A 507 6.38 -1.28 -18.36
N CYS A 508 6.97 -1.38 -17.18
CA CYS A 508 6.77 -0.43 -16.09
C CYS A 508 7.96 0.51 -15.99
N TRP A 509 7.72 1.82 -15.99
CA TRP A 509 8.78 2.82 -15.86
C TRP A 509 8.66 3.60 -14.59
N ARG A 510 9.81 4.05 -14.10
CA ARG A 510 9.84 4.98 -12.99
C ARG A 510 9.08 6.25 -13.32
N GLU A 511 8.17 6.62 -12.43
CA GLU A 511 7.31 7.81 -12.56
C GLU A 511 8.16 9.08 -12.71
N ASP A 512 9.24 9.20 -11.93
CA ASP A 512 10.19 10.31 -12.00
C ASP A 512 11.01 10.36 -13.30
N LEU A 513 10.94 9.31 -14.13
CA LEU A 513 11.51 9.27 -15.49
C LEU A 513 10.46 9.49 -16.57
N GLN A 514 9.20 9.10 -16.34
CA GLN A 514 8.11 9.34 -17.30
C GLN A 514 7.76 10.82 -17.42
N GLU A 515 7.81 11.57 -16.31
CA GLU A 515 7.67 13.03 -16.32
C GLU A 515 8.80 13.72 -17.12
N ARG A 516 9.95 13.06 -17.36
CA ARG A 516 11.06 13.60 -18.17
C ARG A 516 10.84 13.51 -19.69
N LYS A 517 9.80 12.80 -20.17
CA LYS A 517 9.45 12.79 -21.61
C LYS A 517 8.33 13.79 -21.96
N SER A 518 7.54 14.25 -20.98
CA SER A 518 6.53 15.30 -21.19
C SER A 518 6.96 16.67 -20.68
N HIS A 519 7.96 16.75 -19.81
CA HIS A 519 8.58 18.00 -19.42
C HIS A 519 10.10 17.86 -19.45
N ILE A 520 10.70 18.61 -20.36
CA ILE A 520 12.06 19.12 -20.16
C ILE A 520 12.04 19.80 -18.79
N ASP A 521 12.63 19.16 -17.78
CA ASP A 521 13.33 19.91 -16.75
C ASP A 521 14.83 19.83 -17.12
N GLU A 522 15.33 20.69 -18.01
CA GLU A 522 16.05 21.88 -17.52
C GLU A 522 15.55 22.28 -16.14
N PRO A 523 16.39 22.41 -15.10
CA PRO A 523 15.91 22.86 -13.79
C PRO A 523 14.93 24.00 -14.01
N LYS A 524 13.63 23.76 -13.73
CA LYS A 524 12.59 24.74 -13.98
C LYS A 524 13.13 26.01 -13.33
N PRO A 525 13.39 27.08 -14.10
CA PRO A 525 14.15 28.19 -13.57
C PRO A 525 13.47 28.61 -12.27
N PRO A 526 14.22 28.74 -11.16
CA PRO A 526 13.64 29.05 -9.87
C PRO A 526 12.67 30.20 -10.09
N VAL A 527 11.47 30.12 -9.50
CA VAL A 527 10.42 31.12 -9.76
C VAL A 527 11.00 32.49 -9.39
N ASP A 528 11.43 33.27 -10.39
CA ASP A 528 12.07 34.55 -10.14
C ASP A 528 10.99 35.54 -9.70
N VAL A 529 11.27 36.23 -8.59
CA VAL A 529 10.45 37.33 -8.05
C VAL A 529 10.36 38.47 -9.08
N LYS A 530 11.29 38.56 -10.03
CA LYS A 530 11.29 39.59 -11.08
C LYS A 530 10.27 39.35 -12.20
N ASP A 531 9.84 38.11 -12.43
CA ASP A 531 8.91 37.77 -13.51
C ASP A 531 7.44 37.82 -13.03
N GLY A 532 6.88 39.02 -12.89
CA GLY A 532 5.44 39.22 -12.69
C GLY A 532 4.86 38.79 -11.33
N ASN A 533 3.54 38.82 -11.22
CA ASN A 533 2.79 38.70 -9.96
C ASN A 533 2.89 37.30 -9.32
N VAL A 534 3.81 37.13 -8.36
CA VAL A 534 4.06 35.86 -7.62
C VAL A 534 2.79 35.27 -7.02
N LEU A 535 1.88 36.12 -6.52
CA LEU A 535 0.59 35.68 -5.96
C LEU A 535 -0.30 35.02 -7.02
N GLU A 536 -0.26 35.50 -8.26
CA GLU A 536 -1.00 34.91 -9.38
C GLU A 536 -0.39 33.57 -9.81
N LYS A 537 0.95 33.49 -9.87
CA LYS A 537 1.67 32.22 -10.10
C LYS A 537 1.32 31.17 -9.05
N ALA A 538 1.36 31.53 -7.77
CA ALA A 538 1.04 30.61 -6.67
C ALA A 538 -0.42 30.12 -6.74
N ARG A 539 -1.37 30.98 -7.12
CA ARG A 539 -2.78 30.58 -7.32
C ARG A 539 -2.96 29.60 -8.46
N ASN A 540 -2.21 29.79 -9.54
CA ASN A 540 -2.29 29.00 -10.75
C ASN A 540 -1.27 27.87 -10.81
N PHE A 541 -0.55 27.62 -9.71
CA PHE A 541 0.50 26.61 -9.66
C PHE A 541 -0.02 25.23 -10.06
N ASP A 542 0.84 24.47 -10.76
CA ASP A 542 0.46 23.21 -11.40
C ASP A 542 0.09 22.12 -10.37
N THR A 543 0.53 22.28 -9.11
CA THR A 543 0.21 21.41 -7.99
C THR A 543 -0.40 22.20 -6.81
N CYS A 544 -0.96 21.49 -5.83
CA CYS A 544 -1.43 22.15 -4.62
C CYS A 544 -0.25 22.68 -3.80
N LEU A 545 -0.38 23.89 -3.26
CA LEU A 545 0.66 24.50 -2.41
C LEU A 545 0.80 23.75 -1.08
N ALA A 546 -0.31 23.30 -0.49
CA ALA A 546 -0.30 22.54 0.75
C ALA A 546 0.35 21.17 0.53
N SER A 547 1.50 20.95 1.16
CA SER A 547 2.22 19.67 1.19
C SER A 547 2.05 18.94 2.52
N VAL A 548 1.57 19.61 3.57
CA VAL A 548 1.30 19.00 4.88
C VAL A 548 -0.15 19.23 5.29
N LEU A 549 -0.87 18.15 5.58
CA LEU A 549 -2.26 18.18 6.02
C LEU A 549 -2.36 17.56 7.41
N VAL A 550 -2.63 18.38 8.43
CA VAL A 550 -2.98 17.89 9.77
C VAL A 550 -4.47 17.59 9.77
N LEU A 551 -4.80 16.31 9.59
CA LEU A 551 -6.15 15.84 9.27
C LEU A 551 -7.16 15.97 10.41
N GLY A 552 -6.68 16.10 11.64
CA GLY A 552 -7.50 15.99 12.83
C GLY A 552 -6.75 15.29 13.96
N THR A 553 -7.45 14.82 14.98
CA THR A 553 -8.89 14.92 15.19
C THR A 553 -9.27 16.19 15.97
N ARG A 554 -10.53 16.62 15.84
CA ARG A 554 -11.06 17.69 16.69
C ARG A 554 -10.92 17.26 18.16
N LYS A 555 -10.29 18.11 18.97
CA LYS A 555 -9.93 17.83 20.38
C LYS A 555 -8.77 16.85 20.58
N GLY A 556 -8.00 16.56 19.53
CA GLY A 556 -6.75 15.79 19.59
C GLY A 556 -5.48 16.63 19.79
N GLY A 557 -5.58 17.97 19.90
CA GLY A 557 -4.41 18.84 20.08
C GLY A 557 -3.82 19.41 18.79
N THR A 558 -4.55 19.35 17.68
CA THR A 558 -4.12 19.82 16.36
C THR A 558 -3.68 21.28 16.34
N THR A 559 -4.38 22.16 17.05
CA THR A 559 -4.02 23.58 17.18
C THR A 559 -2.61 23.77 17.75
N SER A 560 -2.27 23.04 18.82
CA SER A 560 -0.94 23.12 19.44
C SER A 560 0.11 22.58 18.47
N LEU A 561 -0.10 21.39 17.91
CA LEU A 561 0.84 20.80 16.95
C LEU A 561 1.10 21.73 15.76
N PHE A 562 0.03 22.25 15.14
CA PHE A 562 0.16 23.11 13.97
C PHE A 562 0.84 24.44 14.30
N SER A 563 0.60 24.99 15.50
CA SER A 563 1.31 26.16 16.00
C SER A 563 2.81 25.87 16.20
N TYR A 564 3.17 24.70 16.72
CA TYR A 564 4.56 24.29 16.92
C TYR A 564 5.29 24.08 15.60
N LEU A 565 4.66 23.38 14.64
CA LEU A 565 5.20 23.24 13.28
C LEU A 565 5.45 24.60 12.64
N SER A 566 4.53 25.54 12.86
CA SER A 566 4.64 26.92 12.36
C SER A 566 5.75 27.75 13.01
N ALA A 567 6.42 27.24 14.06
CA ALA A 567 7.64 27.84 14.57
C ALA A 567 8.85 27.56 13.66
N HIS A 568 8.88 26.44 12.94
CA HIS A 568 10.00 26.04 12.09
C HIS A 568 10.22 27.03 10.93
N PRO A 569 11.44 27.56 10.70
CA PRO A 569 11.67 28.63 9.72
C PRO A 569 11.32 28.25 8.27
N ARG A 570 11.35 26.95 7.93
CA ARG A 570 10.97 26.41 6.62
C ARG A 570 9.53 25.86 6.54
N PHE A 571 8.71 26.09 7.58
CA PHE A 571 7.29 25.76 7.56
C PHE A 571 6.43 27.03 7.67
N TYR A 572 5.54 27.22 6.70
CA TYR A 572 4.63 28.34 6.63
C TYR A 572 3.21 27.89 7.00
N GLY A 573 2.78 28.21 8.22
CA GLY A 573 1.43 27.91 8.69
C GLY A 573 0.38 28.89 8.18
N VAL A 574 -0.78 28.37 7.76
CA VAL A 574 -1.96 29.17 7.45
C VAL A 574 -2.70 29.56 8.73
N ASN A 575 -3.24 30.78 8.77
CA ASN A 575 -4.22 31.28 9.75
C ASN A 575 -3.91 30.96 11.23
N LEU A 576 -2.95 31.67 11.83
CA LEU A 576 -2.48 31.45 13.21
C LEU A 576 -2.90 32.56 14.19
N LYS A 577 -4.07 33.20 13.97
CA LYS A 577 -4.47 34.40 14.72
C LYS A 577 -4.97 34.14 16.16
N GLY A 578 -4.56 33.03 16.77
CA GLY A 578 -4.64 32.77 18.22
C GLY A 578 -5.97 32.22 18.72
N GLY A 579 -6.78 31.63 17.83
CA GLY A 579 -8.12 31.14 18.12
C GLY A 579 -8.24 29.62 18.14
N PRO A 580 -9.42 29.08 18.52
CA PRO A 580 -9.69 27.64 18.48
C PRO A 580 -9.65 27.02 17.06
N SER A 581 -9.57 27.85 16.02
CA SER A 581 -9.46 27.48 14.61
C SER A 581 -8.08 27.76 14.01
N ASP A 582 -7.03 27.93 14.83
CA ASP A 582 -5.67 28.12 14.30
C ASP A 582 -5.28 26.96 13.39
N GLY A 583 -4.79 27.30 12.18
CA GLY A 583 -4.47 26.34 11.13
C GLY A 583 -5.63 25.92 10.24
N GLU A 584 -6.89 26.24 10.58
CA GLU A 584 -8.05 25.76 9.82
C GLU A 584 -8.38 26.68 8.62
N LEU A 585 -8.41 26.09 7.43
CA LEU A 585 -8.89 26.73 6.19
C LEU A 585 -10.39 26.46 5.95
N LEU A 586 -10.87 25.30 6.42
CA LEU A 586 -12.25 24.82 6.28
C LEU A 586 -12.74 24.88 4.82
N PHE A 587 -11.85 24.54 3.87
CA PHE A 587 -12.11 24.62 2.44
C PHE A 587 -12.55 23.26 1.88
N LEU A 588 -11.68 22.24 1.97
CA LEU A 588 -11.89 20.94 1.33
C LEU A 588 -13.15 20.24 1.86
N GLU A 589 -13.38 20.28 3.17
CA GLU A 589 -14.55 19.68 3.84
C GLU A 589 -15.91 20.29 3.42
N LYS A 590 -15.91 21.48 2.79
CA LYS A 590 -17.13 22.16 2.30
C LYS A 590 -17.42 21.90 0.83
N LEU A 591 -16.50 21.27 0.10
CA LEU A 591 -16.68 20.99 -1.31
C LEU A 591 -17.81 19.98 -1.55
N LYS A 592 -18.60 20.23 -2.59
CA LYS A 592 -19.68 19.33 -3.02
C LYS A 592 -19.13 18.32 -4.03
N LEU A 593 -19.66 17.10 -4.01
CA LEU A 593 -19.28 16.00 -4.92
C LEU A 593 -19.19 16.42 -6.40
N SER A 594 -20.08 17.31 -6.86
CA SER A 594 -20.09 17.83 -8.22
C SER A 594 -18.80 18.56 -8.63
N LYS A 595 -17.94 18.95 -7.68
CA LYS A 595 -16.65 19.58 -7.95
C LYS A 595 -15.55 18.59 -8.32
N LEU A 596 -15.76 17.28 -8.18
CA LEU A 596 -14.77 16.28 -8.59
C LEU A 596 -14.52 16.26 -10.10
N THR A 597 -15.48 16.71 -10.92
CA THR A 597 -15.33 16.81 -12.37
C THR A 597 -14.55 18.06 -12.81
N GLU A 598 -14.11 18.90 -11.87
CA GLU A 598 -13.38 20.15 -12.15
C GLU A 598 -12.07 20.24 -11.32
N PRO A 599 -11.17 19.23 -11.38
CA PRO A 599 -10.01 19.14 -10.50
C PRO A 599 -9.08 20.35 -10.57
N GLN A 600 -8.87 20.92 -11.76
CA GLN A 600 -8.06 22.13 -11.94
C GLN A 600 -8.66 23.36 -11.23
N SER A 601 -9.99 23.54 -11.33
CA SER A 601 -10.70 24.64 -10.66
C SER A 601 -10.68 24.50 -9.14
N VAL A 602 -10.79 23.26 -8.65
CA VAL A 602 -10.62 22.94 -7.23
C VAL A 602 -9.22 23.29 -6.76
N ARG A 603 -8.17 22.86 -7.49
CA ARG A 603 -6.78 23.17 -7.17
C ARG A 603 -6.54 24.68 -7.10
N GLN A 604 -6.94 25.43 -8.13
CA GLN A 604 -6.76 26.88 -8.17
C GLN A 604 -7.49 27.58 -7.01
N SER A 605 -8.70 27.15 -6.70
CA SER A 605 -9.48 27.70 -5.59
C SER A 605 -8.86 27.38 -4.23
N TYR A 606 -8.31 26.17 -4.07
CA TYR A 606 -7.62 25.75 -2.86
C TYR A 606 -6.29 26.49 -2.67
N ASN A 607 -5.47 26.59 -3.71
CA ASN A 607 -4.24 27.40 -3.69
C ASN A 607 -4.53 28.86 -3.39
N LYS A 608 -5.60 29.43 -3.98
CA LYS A 608 -6.04 30.79 -3.65
C LYS A 608 -6.41 30.94 -2.19
N ALA A 609 -7.13 29.98 -1.61
CA ALA A 609 -7.49 30.00 -0.20
C ALA A 609 -6.24 29.91 0.69
N MET A 610 -5.28 29.05 0.36
CA MET A 610 -3.98 28.95 1.02
C MET A 610 -3.22 30.28 0.98
N VAL A 611 -3.01 30.84 -0.21
CA VAL A 611 -2.31 32.13 -0.41
C VAL A 611 -2.96 33.26 0.42
N MET A 612 -4.29 33.32 0.45
CA MET A 612 -5.01 34.33 1.24
C MET A 612 -4.89 34.13 2.75
N SER A 613 -4.59 32.92 3.20
CA SER A 613 -4.60 32.53 4.61
C SER A 613 -3.21 32.42 5.22
N LEU A 614 -2.14 32.51 4.43
CA LEU A 614 -0.76 32.47 4.93
C LEU A 614 -0.48 33.68 5.83
N ASN A 615 -0.41 33.43 7.14
CA ASN A 615 -0.39 34.48 8.17
C ASN A 615 1.05 34.93 8.53
N ARG A 616 2.04 34.04 8.41
CA ARG A 616 3.43 34.30 8.82
C ARG A 616 4.14 35.38 7.99
N PHE A 617 3.59 35.67 6.80
CA PHE A 617 4.09 36.76 5.96
C PHE A 617 3.71 38.15 6.46
N GLN A 618 2.65 38.26 7.26
CA GLN A 618 2.17 39.56 7.76
C GLN A 618 2.77 39.93 9.12
N SER A 619 3.23 38.97 9.94
CA SER A 619 3.64 39.21 11.33
C SER A 619 5.11 39.61 11.54
N LYS A 620 5.97 39.57 10.51
CA LYS A 620 7.37 40.04 10.56
C LYS A 620 7.62 41.42 9.90
N ALA A 621 6.55 42.16 9.61
CA ALA A 621 6.63 43.50 9.01
C ALA A 621 6.95 44.63 10.01
N THR A 622 7.54 44.33 11.17
CA THR A 622 8.00 45.37 12.11
C THR A 622 9.47 45.13 12.50
N ALA A 623 10.29 46.11 12.12
CA ALA A 623 11.70 46.30 12.45
C ALA A 623 12.68 45.18 12.01
N SER A 624 13.40 45.43 10.91
CA SER A 624 14.52 44.66 10.32
C SER A 624 14.16 43.45 9.44
N GLY A 625 14.02 43.69 8.13
CA GLY A 625 14.27 42.69 7.08
C GLY A 625 13.30 41.49 7.00
N GLY A 626 12.02 41.67 7.28
CA GLY A 626 11.01 40.61 7.12
C GLY A 626 10.89 40.12 5.66
N LYS A 627 11.03 38.80 5.44
CA LYS A 627 10.80 38.16 4.14
C LYS A 627 9.35 38.38 3.69
N ASP A 628 9.17 39.00 2.54
CA ASP A 628 7.89 39.30 1.87
C ASP A 628 7.10 38.01 1.55
N ILE A 629 5.76 38.08 1.51
CA ILE A 629 4.87 36.95 1.14
C ILE A 629 5.30 36.27 -0.15
N GLU A 630 5.77 37.07 -1.09
CA GLU A 630 6.25 36.61 -2.38
C GLU A 630 7.47 35.70 -2.24
N HIS A 631 8.40 36.00 -1.32
CA HIS A 631 9.61 35.19 -1.14
C HIS A 631 9.29 33.81 -0.58
N GLY A 632 8.45 33.69 0.44
CA GLY A 632 8.12 32.35 0.95
C GLY A 632 7.19 31.57 0.02
N LEU A 633 6.37 32.25 -0.80
CA LEU A 633 5.65 31.56 -1.89
C LEU A 633 6.61 31.01 -2.94
N VAL A 634 7.67 31.75 -3.28
CA VAL A 634 8.75 31.24 -4.13
C VAL A 634 9.44 30.04 -3.48
N ASP A 635 9.83 30.13 -2.19
CA ASP A 635 10.43 29.00 -1.47
C ASP A 635 9.51 27.76 -1.50
N ILE A 636 8.20 27.93 -1.29
CA ILE A 636 7.21 26.84 -1.34
C ILE A 636 7.12 26.22 -2.74
N MET A 637 7.02 27.07 -3.78
CA MET A 637 6.89 26.61 -5.17
C MET A 637 8.15 25.91 -5.67
N ASN A 638 9.34 26.37 -5.25
CA ASN A 638 10.63 25.74 -5.55
C ASN A 638 10.88 24.47 -4.71
N GLY A 639 10.12 24.28 -3.63
CA GLY A 639 10.29 23.15 -2.70
C GLY A 639 11.33 23.38 -1.61
N ASP A 640 11.84 24.59 -1.47
CA ASP A 640 12.72 25.03 -0.38
C ASP A 640 11.98 25.22 0.95
N ALA A 641 10.66 25.22 0.94
CA ALA A 641 9.85 25.27 2.14
C ALA A 641 8.52 24.52 2.00
N LEU A 642 7.89 24.26 3.14
CA LEU A 642 6.61 23.58 3.22
C LEU A 642 5.53 24.54 3.70
N THR A 643 4.30 24.27 3.27
CA THR A 643 3.10 24.89 3.82
C THR A 643 2.03 23.84 4.01
N GLY A 644 1.12 24.09 4.94
CA GLY A 644 0.05 23.16 5.24
C GLY A 644 -1.17 23.81 5.85
N GLU A 645 -2.18 22.99 6.13
CA GLU A 645 -3.37 23.37 6.90
C GLU A 645 -3.72 22.29 7.93
N SER A 646 -4.58 22.64 8.90
CA SER A 646 -5.00 21.79 10.01
C SER A 646 -6.53 21.75 10.21
N SER A 647 -7.31 21.70 9.13
CA SER A 647 -8.77 21.61 9.22
C SER A 647 -9.23 20.23 9.74
N VAL A 648 -9.75 20.18 10.96
CA VAL A 648 -10.07 18.91 11.65
C VAL A 648 -11.22 18.10 11.04
N GLY A 649 -12.00 18.67 10.12
CA GLY A 649 -13.00 17.92 9.37
C GLY A 649 -12.46 17.29 8.08
N ASN A 650 -11.22 17.59 7.67
CA ASN A 650 -10.59 16.95 6.51
C ASN A 650 -10.40 15.45 6.74
N GLY A 651 -9.86 15.05 7.90
CA GLY A 651 -9.60 13.65 8.26
C GLY A 651 -10.82 12.76 8.18
N PRO A 652 -11.91 13.06 8.91
CA PRO A 652 -13.09 12.21 8.90
C PRO A 652 -13.90 12.32 7.59
N SER A 653 -13.68 13.37 6.78
CA SER A 653 -14.43 13.60 5.56
C SER A 653 -14.32 12.45 4.56
N CYS A 654 -15.46 11.99 4.06
CA CYS A 654 -15.50 10.99 3.01
C CYS A 654 -15.07 11.48 1.62
N LEU A 655 -15.16 12.78 1.32
CA LEU A 655 -14.86 13.32 -0.02
C LEU A 655 -13.48 13.97 -0.10
N VAL A 656 -12.93 14.44 1.02
CA VAL A 656 -11.63 15.13 1.02
C VAL A 656 -10.49 14.29 0.44
N PRO A 657 -10.33 12.98 0.76
CA PRO A 657 -9.30 12.16 0.12
C PRO A 657 -9.37 12.21 -1.41
N ARG A 658 -10.59 12.14 -1.96
CA ARG A 658 -10.85 12.18 -3.40
C ARG A 658 -10.52 13.54 -4.01
N PHE A 659 -10.88 14.63 -3.34
CA PHE A 659 -10.55 15.99 -3.80
C PHE A 659 -9.05 16.23 -3.79
N VAL A 660 -8.35 15.81 -2.73
CA VAL A 660 -6.90 15.97 -2.65
C VAL A 660 -6.23 15.13 -3.74
N ALA A 661 -6.62 13.87 -3.90
CA ALA A 661 -6.07 13.00 -4.93
C ALA A 661 -6.31 13.54 -6.35
N SER A 662 -7.52 14.03 -6.65
CA SER A 662 -7.86 14.53 -7.99
C SER A 662 -7.30 15.92 -8.29
N ALA A 663 -7.30 16.84 -7.32
CA ALA A 663 -6.87 18.22 -7.53
C ALA A 663 -5.35 18.40 -7.33
N CYS A 664 -4.78 17.73 -6.34
CA CYS A 664 -3.38 17.87 -5.93
C CYS A 664 -2.47 16.75 -6.46
N GLY A 665 -3.03 15.59 -6.83
CA GLY A 665 -2.26 14.41 -7.19
C GLY A 665 -1.67 13.67 -5.98
N VAL A 666 -0.96 12.56 -6.26
CA VAL A 666 -0.27 11.75 -5.24
C VAL A 666 1.22 12.09 -5.27
N HIS A 667 1.54 13.30 -4.82
CA HIS A 667 2.91 13.82 -4.89
C HIS A 667 3.79 13.27 -3.74
N PRO A 668 5.06 12.84 -3.98
CA PRO A 668 5.93 12.26 -2.95
C PRO A 668 6.21 13.15 -1.74
N ARG A 669 6.18 14.47 -1.88
CA ARG A 669 6.31 15.45 -0.78
C ARG A 669 5.03 15.65 0.07
N MET A 670 3.88 15.11 -0.33
CA MET A 670 2.64 15.25 0.45
C MET A 670 2.74 14.42 1.74
N ARG A 671 2.31 14.97 2.87
CA ARG A 671 2.34 14.34 4.19
C ARG A 671 1.04 14.59 4.93
N PHE A 672 0.53 13.55 5.58
CA PHE A 672 -0.69 13.56 6.36
C PHE A 672 -0.35 13.24 7.81
N VAL A 673 -0.67 14.15 8.72
CA VAL A 673 -0.50 13.93 10.16
C VAL A 673 -1.88 13.80 10.78
N TYR A 674 -2.13 12.71 11.51
CA TYR A 674 -3.42 12.47 12.16
C TYR A 674 -3.21 12.20 13.65
N LEU A 675 -3.60 13.17 14.48
CA LEU A 675 -3.69 13.00 15.93
C LEU A 675 -4.96 12.21 16.27
N VAL A 676 -4.81 11.05 16.89
CA VAL A 676 -5.90 10.21 17.41
C VAL A 676 -5.88 10.26 18.93
N ARG A 677 -7.03 10.27 19.59
CA ARG A 677 -7.17 10.34 21.05
C ARG A 677 -8.11 9.23 21.47
N ASP A 678 -8.11 8.80 22.74
CA ASP A 678 -9.21 8.00 23.29
C ASP A 678 -10.55 8.56 22.75
N PRO A 679 -11.30 7.79 21.94
CA PRO A 679 -12.46 8.30 21.23
C PRO A 679 -13.58 8.76 22.18
N ILE A 680 -13.64 8.21 23.40
CA ILE A 680 -14.58 8.57 24.47
C ILE A 680 -14.16 9.90 25.08
N GLU A 681 -12.90 10.05 25.49
CA GLU A 681 -12.40 11.31 26.06
C GLU A 681 -12.44 12.45 25.03
N ARG A 682 -12.20 12.15 23.75
CA ARG A 682 -12.39 13.09 22.65
C ARG A 682 -13.86 13.51 22.52
N LEU A 683 -14.81 12.57 22.61
CA LEU A 683 -16.25 12.84 22.55
C LEU A 683 -16.67 13.77 23.70
N ILE A 684 -16.28 13.45 24.94
CA ILE A 684 -16.56 14.26 26.13
C ILE A 684 -15.99 15.67 25.95
N SER A 685 -14.74 15.78 25.51
CA SER A 685 -14.08 17.06 25.25
C SER A 685 -14.77 17.87 24.15
N ASN A 686 -15.22 17.22 23.07
CA ASN A 686 -15.94 17.86 21.97
C ASN A 686 -17.30 18.38 22.43
N HIS A 687 -18.05 17.61 23.23
CA HIS A 687 -19.28 18.08 23.84
C HIS A 687 -19.04 19.30 24.72
N LYS A 688 -18.12 19.20 25.70
CA LYS A 688 -17.84 20.29 26.66
C LYS A 688 -17.47 21.58 25.93
N MET A 689 -16.63 21.48 24.90
CA MET A 689 -16.28 22.62 24.05
C MET A 689 -17.51 23.21 23.34
N ARG A 690 -18.34 22.39 22.70
CA ARG A 690 -19.54 22.86 21.98
C ARG A 690 -20.55 23.51 22.92
N LYS A 691 -20.78 22.94 24.10
CA LYS A 691 -21.65 23.49 25.14
C LYS A 691 -21.13 24.81 25.69
N ARG A 692 -19.82 24.93 25.92
CA ARG A 692 -19.18 26.19 26.33
C ARG A 692 -19.33 27.28 25.27
N LEU A 693 -19.11 26.95 24.00
CA LEU A 693 -19.17 27.92 22.89
C LEU A 693 -20.61 28.31 22.53
N ASN A 694 -21.58 27.40 22.66
CA ASN A 694 -22.97 27.67 22.31
C ASN A 694 -23.94 26.84 23.17
N PRO A 695 -24.19 27.23 24.43
CA PRO A 695 -24.99 26.44 25.36
C PRO A 695 -26.44 26.29 24.92
N LYS A 696 -27.02 27.31 24.26
CA LYS A 696 -28.38 27.27 23.72
C LYS A 696 -28.54 26.21 22.63
N ARG A 697 -27.54 26.04 21.77
CA ARG A 697 -27.54 25.05 20.68
C ARG A 697 -27.20 23.64 21.15
N PHE A 698 -26.49 23.50 22.26
CA PHE A 698 -26.09 22.21 22.84
C PHE A 698 -26.59 22.06 24.28
N PRO A 699 -27.91 21.97 24.49
CA PRO A 699 -28.52 21.93 25.83
C PRO A 699 -28.35 20.57 26.54
N MET A 700 -28.14 19.50 25.78
CA MET A 700 -28.02 18.13 26.29
C MET A 700 -26.88 17.98 27.31
N THR A 701 -26.98 16.95 28.15
CA THR A 701 -25.85 16.47 28.94
C THR A 701 -24.87 15.69 28.06
N VAL A 702 -23.63 15.48 28.54
CA VAL A 702 -22.63 14.69 27.80
C VAL A 702 -23.13 13.28 27.56
N GLU A 703 -23.73 12.67 28.58
CA GLU A 703 -24.42 11.37 28.50
C GLU A 703 -25.46 11.31 27.38
N GLN A 704 -26.44 12.21 27.38
CA GLN A 704 -27.51 12.25 26.38
C GLN A 704 -26.95 12.42 24.96
N TYR A 705 -25.89 13.22 24.82
CA TYR A 705 -25.21 13.44 23.55
C TYR A 705 -24.49 12.17 23.07
N ALA A 706 -23.78 11.48 23.97
CA ALA A 706 -23.06 10.25 23.66
C ALA A 706 -24.02 9.13 23.23
N VAL A 707 -25.05 8.86 24.03
CA VAL A 707 -26.08 7.84 23.74
C VAL A 707 -26.81 8.13 22.43
N ARG A 708 -27.17 9.39 22.18
CA ARG A 708 -27.82 9.79 20.92
C ARG A 708 -26.92 9.49 19.71
N ASP A 709 -25.64 9.88 19.78
CA ASP A 709 -24.70 9.70 18.68
C ASP A 709 -24.37 8.21 18.47
N LEU A 710 -24.26 7.43 19.54
CA LEU A 710 -24.07 5.97 19.50
C LEU A 710 -25.26 5.26 18.87
N HIS A 711 -26.48 5.51 19.36
CA HIS A 711 -27.70 4.94 18.79
C HIS A 711 -27.91 5.34 17.33
N SER A 712 -27.58 6.59 16.98
CA SER A 712 -27.61 7.02 15.58
C SER A 712 -26.60 6.25 14.73
N MET A 713 -25.47 5.83 15.31
CA MET A 713 -24.44 5.08 14.61
C MET A 713 -24.76 3.62 14.41
N GLN A 714 -25.19 2.93 15.46
CA GLN A 714 -25.61 1.54 15.39
C GLN A 714 -26.72 1.32 14.34
N LYS A 715 -27.58 2.31 14.10
CA LYS A 715 -28.64 2.25 13.06
C LYS A 715 -28.14 2.41 11.62
N GLN A 716 -26.97 2.99 11.41
CA GLN A 716 -26.45 3.32 10.07
C GLN A 716 -25.28 2.42 9.64
N ILE A 717 -24.58 1.83 10.61
CA ILE A 717 -23.46 0.93 10.33
C ILE A 717 -24.00 -0.32 9.61
N PRO A 718 -23.33 -0.76 8.52
CA PRO A 718 -23.68 -2.01 7.87
C PRO A 718 -23.61 -3.20 8.86
N SER A 719 -24.49 -4.19 8.68
CA SER A 719 -24.56 -5.37 9.57
C SER A 719 -23.32 -6.26 9.53
N ASP A 720 -22.51 -6.14 8.48
CA ASP A 720 -21.25 -6.82 8.32
C ASP A 720 -20.18 -6.20 9.24
N ALA A 721 -19.59 -6.98 10.14
CA ALA A 721 -18.60 -6.51 11.11
C ALA A 721 -17.32 -5.94 10.46
N ASP A 722 -16.95 -6.43 9.27
CA ASP A 722 -15.73 -6.05 8.56
C ASP A 722 -15.98 -5.06 7.42
N TRP A 723 -17.14 -4.40 7.42
CA TRP A 723 -17.55 -3.45 6.38
C TRP A 723 -16.51 -2.36 6.05
N PHE A 724 -15.69 -1.97 7.03
CA PHE A 724 -14.67 -0.94 6.91
C PHE A 724 -13.31 -1.45 6.43
N LYS A 725 -13.12 -2.78 6.34
CA LYS A 725 -11.92 -3.41 5.77
C LYS A 725 -12.00 -3.57 4.24
N LYS A 726 -13.20 -3.44 3.67
CA LYS A 726 -13.45 -3.57 2.22
C LYS A 726 -12.86 -2.42 1.41
N ASP A 727 -12.56 -2.68 0.14
CA ASP A 727 -11.97 -1.72 -0.81
C ASP A 727 -12.76 -0.41 -0.95
N LYS A 728 -14.09 -0.47 -0.78
CA LYS A 728 -14.98 0.69 -0.87
C LYS A 728 -15.69 0.94 0.45
N VAL A 729 -15.00 1.63 1.36
CA VAL A 729 -15.58 2.04 2.66
C VAL A 729 -16.70 3.07 2.43
N PRO A 730 -17.97 2.75 2.77
CA PRO A 730 -19.13 3.60 2.48
C PRO A 730 -19.09 4.94 3.22
N CYS A 731 -19.67 5.97 2.60
CA CYS A 731 -19.80 7.31 3.17
C CYS A 731 -21.08 7.42 4.02
N LEU A 732 -21.03 7.00 5.29
CA LEU A 732 -22.22 7.03 6.16
C LEU A 732 -22.66 8.46 6.51
N TYR A 733 -21.73 9.40 6.62
CA TYR A 733 -22.03 10.82 6.74
C TYR A 733 -21.38 11.62 5.60
N LYS A 734 -22.05 12.72 5.24
CA LYS A 734 -21.58 13.67 4.21
C LYS A 734 -20.65 14.75 4.79
N HIS A 735 -20.88 15.12 6.05
CA HIS A 735 -20.06 16.08 6.80
C HIS A 735 -19.72 15.43 8.16
N ASP A 736 -18.52 14.87 8.24
CA ASP A 736 -18.16 13.81 9.20
C ASP A 736 -17.80 14.31 10.62
N ILE A 737 -18.20 15.54 10.96
CA ILE A 737 -18.17 16.13 12.33
C ILE A 737 -19.57 16.27 12.96
N GLY A 738 -20.62 15.79 12.27
CA GLY A 738 -22.00 15.88 12.71
C GLY A 738 -22.37 14.90 13.83
N ASN A 739 -21.71 13.74 13.87
CA ASN A 739 -21.84 12.71 14.88
C ASN A 739 -20.47 12.49 15.53
N SER A 740 -20.37 12.67 16.85
CA SER A 740 -19.11 12.55 17.56
C SER A 740 -18.67 11.10 17.67
N VAL A 741 -19.58 10.14 17.76
CA VAL A 741 -19.20 8.72 17.80
C VAL A 741 -18.49 8.32 16.50
N TRP A 742 -19.09 8.70 15.38
CA TRP A 742 -18.51 8.52 14.03
C TRP A 742 -17.10 9.09 13.89
N SER A 743 -16.88 10.35 14.30
CA SER A 743 -15.56 10.99 14.18
C SER A 743 -14.47 10.31 15.02
N GLY A 744 -14.83 9.44 15.95
CA GLY A 744 -13.91 8.61 16.74
C GLY A 744 -13.51 7.29 16.06
N MET A 745 -14.13 6.93 14.94
CA MET A 745 -13.85 5.69 14.21
C MET A 745 -12.65 5.88 13.26
N TYR A 746 -11.47 6.18 13.83
CA TYR A 746 -10.32 6.70 13.07
C TYR A 746 -9.88 5.80 11.91
N ILE A 747 -9.82 4.48 12.14
CA ILE A 747 -9.39 3.52 11.11
C ILE A 747 -10.30 3.53 9.88
N VAL A 748 -11.61 3.76 10.07
CA VAL A 748 -12.58 3.84 8.96
C VAL A 748 -12.25 5.02 8.06
N HIS A 749 -11.89 6.16 8.66
CA HIS A 749 -11.49 7.36 7.93
C HIS A 749 -10.14 7.14 7.23
N LEU A 750 -9.15 6.63 7.95
CA LEU A 750 -7.82 6.34 7.42
C LEU A 750 -7.87 5.35 6.25
N ARG A 751 -8.71 4.31 6.31
CA ARG A 751 -8.91 3.37 5.19
C ARG A 751 -9.41 4.05 3.92
N ARG A 752 -10.20 5.13 4.01
CA ARG A 752 -10.58 5.93 2.82
C ARG A 752 -9.42 6.73 2.27
N TRP A 753 -8.57 7.26 3.14
CA TRP A 753 -7.37 7.96 2.73
C TRP A 753 -6.36 7.02 2.05
N LEU A 754 -6.19 5.81 2.60
CA LEU A 754 -5.29 4.77 2.08
C LEU A 754 -5.69 4.21 0.71
N GLN A 755 -6.93 4.43 0.25
CA GLN A 755 -7.34 4.10 -1.12
C GLN A 755 -6.66 4.98 -2.18
N TYR A 756 -6.17 6.16 -1.79
CA TYR A 756 -5.62 7.15 -2.71
C TYR A 756 -4.16 7.47 -2.43
N PHE A 757 -3.75 7.38 -1.17
CA PHE A 757 -2.40 7.75 -0.75
C PHE A 757 -1.72 6.57 -0.06
N PRO A 758 -0.45 6.30 -0.38
CA PRO A 758 0.34 5.25 0.27
C PRO A 758 0.50 5.50 1.77
N ARG A 759 0.59 4.41 2.54
CA ARG A 759 0.65 4.40 4.01
C ARG A 759 1.82 5.21 4.56
N GLU A 760 2.94 5.27 3.84
CA GLU A 760 4.16 5.98 4.20
C GLU A 760 3.98 7.50 4.24
N GLN A 761 2.94 8.03 3.57
CA GLN A 761 2.58 9.44 3.65
C GLN A 761 1.74 9.78 4.88
N PHE A 762 1.47 8.82 5.78
CA PHE A 762 0.70 9.02 7.01
C PHE A 762 1.56 8.84 8.25
N LEU A 763 1.52 9.84 9.13
CA LEU A 763 1.96 9.74 10.51
C LEU A 763 0.73 9.85 11.42
N VAL A 764 0.40 8.73 12.08
CA VAL A 764 -0.65 8.70 13.10
C VAL A 764 0.02 8.80 14.47
N ILE A 765 -0.51 9.67 15.32
CA ILE A 765 0.06 9.98 16.63
C ILE A 765 -1.04 9.91 17.67
N LYS A 766 -0.74 9.23 18.77
CA LYS A 766 -1.59 9.23 19.96
C LYS A 766 -1.52 10.61 20.63
N SER A 767 -2.67 11.22 20.85
CA SER A 767 -2.77 12.60 21.35
C SER A 767 -2.30 12.70 22.80
N GLU A 768 -2.46 11.62 23.55
CA GLU A 768 -1.94 11.44 24.90
C GLU A 768 -0.41 11.62 24.92
N ASP A 769 0.32 11.07 23.94
CA ASP A 769 1.77 11.28 23.78
C ASP A 769 2.10 12.74 23.49
N MET A 770 1.28 13.39 22.66
CA MET A 770 1.43 14.82 22.35
C MET A 770 1.16 15.70 23.58
N PHE A 771 0.27 15.29 24.48
CA PHE A 771 -0.01 16.01 25.72
C PHE A 771 1.08 15.78 26.77
N ALA A 772 1.59 14.55 26.87
CA ALA A 772 2.62 14.18 27.85
C ALA A 772 4.01 14.67 27.43
N ASN A 773 4.37 14.50 26.15
CA ASN A 773 5.71 14.73 25.60
C ASN A 773 5.66 15.50 24.27
N PRO A 774 5.14 16.75 24.25
CA PRO A 774 4.97 17.53 23.02
C PRO A 774 6.28 17.75 22.25
N GLY A 775 7.42 17.89 22.95
CA GLY A 775 8.73 18.06 22.32
C GLY A 775 9.17 16.83 21.52
N LEU A 776 8.96 15.63 22.06
CA LEU A 776 9.25 14.37 21.36
C LEU A 776 8.36 14.20 20.13
N VAL A 777 7.06 14.48 20.28
CA VAL A 777 6.11 14.41 19.17
C VAL A 777 6.44 15.43 18.08
N LEU A 778 6.82 16.66 18.45
CA LEU A 778 7.22 17.68 17.48
C LEU A 778 8.45 17.23 16.67
N LYS A 779 9.48 16.69 17.32
CA LYS A 779 10.66 16.14 16.63
C LYS A 779 10.25 15.06 15.62
N ARG A 780 9.46 14.07 16.06
CA ARG A 780 8.95 13.00 15.20
C ARG A 780 8.16 13.52 13.99
N VAL A 781 7.37 14.58 14.18
CA VAL A 781 6.60 15.19 13.08
C VAL A 781 7.51 15.94 12.13
N LEU A 782 8.50 16.69 12.63
CA LEU A 782 9.49 17.40 11.83
C LEU A 782 10.31 16.43 10.96
N ASP A 783 10.81 15.34 11.56
CA ASP A 783 11.53 14.28 10.85
C ASP A 783 10.65 13.67 9.75
N PHE A 784 9.38 13.39 10.06
CA PHE A 784 8.43 12.81 9.10
C PHE A 784 8.12 13.72 7.90
N ILE A 785 8.10 15.04 8.12
CA ILE A 785 7.90 16.03 7.05
C ILE A 785 9.21 16.56 6.47
N ASP A 786 10.35 15.95 6.80
CA ASP A 786 11.68 16.29 6.27
C ASP A 786 12.13 17.72 6.61
N LEU A 787 11.91 18.12 7.86
CA LEU A 787 12.40 19.38 8.42
C LEU A 787 13.35 19.11 9.59
N ASP A 788 14.49 19.79 9.59
CA ASP A 788 15.56 19.62 10.58
C ASP A 788 15.16 20.18 11.96
N PRO A 789 14.99 19.32 12.99
CA PRO A 789 14.59 19.78 14.32
C PRO A 789 15.59 20.71 14.99
N SER A 790 16.86 20.72 14.57
CA SER A 790 17.90 21.60 15.14
C SER A 790 17.71 23.08 14.79
N GLN A 791 16.85 23.39 13.81
CA GLN A 791 16.57 24.76 13.38
C GLN A 791 15.59 25.52 14.29
N ILE A 792 15.07 24.87 15.33
CA ILE A 792 14.21 25.49 16.35
C ILE A 792 14.60 25.04 17.76
N ASP A 793 14.33 25.90 18.74
CA ASP A 793 14.33 25.51 20.14
C ASP A 793 13.02 24.75 20.44
N ILE A 794 13.11 23.42 20.49
CA ILE A 794 11.95 22.53 20.71
C ILE A 794 11.31 22.82 22.06
N GLU A 795 12.09 22.92 23.13
CA GLU A 795 11.57 23.09 24.49
C GLU A 795 10.86 24.43 24.65
N GLN A 796 11.45 25.50 24.11
CA GLN A 796 10.82 26.80 24.08
C GLN A 796 9.53 26.79 23.23
N THR A 797 9.55 26.10 22.08
CA THR A 797 8.41 26.06 21.15
C THR A 797 7.19 25.38 21.78
N VAL A 798 7.41 24.26 22.50
CA VAL A 798 6.31 23.47 23.08
C VAL A 798 5.85 23.97 24.45
N GLY A 799 6.55 24.94 25.05
CA GLY A 799 6.20 25.51 26.36
C GLY A 799 4.84 26.23 26.40
N LYS A 800 4.28 26.61 25.25
CA LYS A 800 2.95 27.23 25.17
C LYS A 800 1.89 26.22 24.74
N VAL A 801 1.07 25.77 25.68
CA VAL A 801 -0.09 24.92 25.39
C VAL A 801 -1.27 25.74 24.90
N TYR A 802 -1.84 25.38 23.75
CA TYR A 802 -3.01 26.03 23.17
C TYR A 802 -4.29 25.26 23.48
N ASN A 803 -5.40 25.98 23.66
CA ASN A 803 -6.75 25.40 23.85
C ASN A 803 -6.85 24.36 24.99
N SER A 804 -6.01 24.48 26.02
CA SER A 804 -6.09 23.65 27.22
C SER A 804 -7.47 23.78 27.86
N ALA A 805 -8.02 22.65 28.31
CA ALA A 805 -9.18 22.71 29.20
C ALA A 805 -8.74 23.42 30.49
N PRO A 806 -9.60 24.24 31.13
CA PRO A 806 -9.34 24.68 32.49
C PRO A 806 -9.00 23.45 33.34
N SER A 807 -7.97 23.55 34.18
CA SER A 807 -7.61 22.49 35.11
C SER A 807 -8.77 22.27 36.08
N ASN A 808 -9.72 21.42 35.70
CA ASN A 808 -10.66 20.88 36.63
C ASN A 808 -9.87 19.85 37.44
N GLN A 809 -9.30 20.27 38.56
CA GLN A 809 -9.06 19.35 39.67
C GLN A 809 -10.43 18.81 40.06
N LYS A 810 -10.91 17.78 39.35
CA LYS A 810 -12.04 17.00 39.79
C LYS A 810 -11.56 16.32 41.07
N GLY A 811 -12.06 16.77 42.22
CA GLY A 811 -11.92 16.02 43.47
C GLY A 811 -12.41 14.59 43.27
N LYS A 812 -11.97 13.66 44.12
CA LYS A 812 -12.38 12.24 44.06
C LYS A 812 -13.92 12.04 44.04
N ASP A 813 -14.68 13.05 44.47
CA ASP A 813 -16.15 13.05 44.55
C ASP A 813 -16.86 13.76 43.39
N ALA A 814 -16.14 14.20 42.35
CA ALA A 814 -16.78 14.87 41.21
C ALA A 814 -17.62 13.87 40.39
N PRO A 815 -18.85 14.23 39.97
CA PRO A 815 -19.65 13.37 39.11
C PRO A 815 -18.89 12.97 37.83
N LEU A 816 -19.02 11.69 37.45
CA LEU A 816 -18.54 11.20 36.16
C LEU A 816 -19.20 12.00 35.04
N ASP A 817 -18.46 12.27 33.96
CA ASP A 817 -19.02 12.99 32.80
C ASP A 817 -20.06 12.14 32.04
N ILE A 818 -19.90 10.82 32.09
CA ILE A 818 -20.80 9.79 31.56
C ILE A 818 -20.91 8.65 32.56
N THR A 819 -21.99 7.87 32.51
CA THR A 819 -22.18 6.70 33.39
C THR A 819 -21.18 5.59 33.07
N VAL A 820 -20.99 4.66 34.02
CA VAL A 820 -20.12 3.49 33.81
C VAL A 820 -20.68 2.61 32.69
N GLU A 821 -22.00 2.49 32.62
CA GLU A 821 -22.73 1.72 31.62
C GLU A 821 -22.52 2.32 30.21
N THR A 822 -22.71 3.62 30.05
CA THR A 822 -22.48 4.30 28.76
C THR A 822 -21.01 4.26 28.34
N ARG A 823 -20.07 4.37 29.29
CA ARG A 823 -18.64 4.21 28.98
C ARG A 823 -18.35 2.81 28.47
N ALA A 824 -18.82 1.77 29.16
CA ALA A 824 -18.62 0.38 28.76
C ALA A 824 -19.25 0.09 27.39
N GLU A 825 -20.44 0.63 27.09
CA GLU A 825 -21.06 0.48 25.77
C GLU A 825 -20.23 1.14 24.66
N LEU A 826 -19.70 2.34 24.91
CA LEU A 826 -18.81 3.02 23.96
C LEU A 826 -17.48 2.28 23.78
N GLN A 827 -16.88 1.75 24.85
CA GLN A 827 -15.65 0.96 24.78
C GLN A 827 -15.88 -0.29 23.93
N SER A 828 -16.96 -1.04 24.21
CA SER A 828 -17.35 -2.20 23.42
C SER A 828 -17.59 -1.84 21.94
N PHE A 829 -18.25 -0.71 21.68
CA PHE A 829 -18.46 -0.22 20.32
C PHE A 829 -17.14 0.12 19.59
N TYR A 830 -16.18 0.74 20.29
CA TYR A 830 -14.92 1.16 19.68
C TYR A 830 -13.86 0.08 19.57
N ALA A 831 -13.94 -0.99 20.36
CA ALA A 831 -12.91 -2.03 20.49
C ALA A 831 -12.40 -2.54 19.12
N THR A 832 -13.30 -2.96 18.23
CA THR A 832 -12.92 -3.46 16.89
C THR A 832 -12.19 -2.41 16.04
N TYR A 833 -12.59 -1.14 16.14
CA TYR A 833 -11.96 -0.05 15.39
C TYR A 833 -10.61 0.35 15.97
N ASN A 834 -10.49 0.33 17.30
CA ASN A 834 -9.24 0.60 18.01
C ASN A 834 -8.19 -0.48 17.72
N LEU A 835 -8.57 -1.75 17.78
CA LEU A 835 -7.68 -2.88 17.45
C LEU A 835 -7.18 -2.79 16.00
N ALA A 836 -8.07 -2.51 15.03
CA ALA A 836 -7.66 -2.35 13.65
C ALA A 836 -6.77 -1.12 13.42
N LEU A 837 -6.93 -0.05 14.21
CA LEU A 837 -6.02 1.10 14.21
C LEU A 837 -4.64 0.72 14.72
N ALA A 838 -4.57 -0.03 15.83
CA ALA A 838 -3.32 -0.53 16.41
C ALA A 838 -2.58 -1.43 15.42
N GLU A 839 -3.28 -2.39 14.80
CA GLU A 839 -2.73 -3.30 13.79
C GLU A 839 -2.20 -2.55 12.56
N THR A 840 -2.97 -1.58 12.03
CA THR A 840 -2.62 -0.90 10.77
C THR A 840 -1.56 0.20 10.96
N PHE A 841 -1.52 0.84 12.13
CA PHE A 841 -0.69 2.03 12.36
C PHE A 841 0.32 1.91 13.52
N GLY A 842 0.31 0.81 14.27
CA GLY A 842 1.21 0.60 15.41
C GLY A 842 0.94 1.56 16.58
N ILE A 843 -0.32 1.95 16.78
CA ILE A 843 -0.72 2.82 17.89
C ILE A 843 -1.10 1.95 19.08
N ASP A 844 -0.48 2.20 20.24
CA ASP A 844 -0.90 1.57 21.49
C ASP A 844 -2.23 2.15 21.96
N VAL A 845 -3.25 1.29 22.01
CA VAL A 845 -4.63 1.60 22.42
C VAL A 845 -5.06 0.76 23.62
N SER A 846 -4.12 0.11 24.31
CA SER A 846 -4.40 -0.79 25.45
C SER A 846 -5.13 -0.09 26.59
N ASP A 847 -4.88 1.20 26.78
CA ASP A 847 -5.53 2.07 27.76
C ASP A 847 -6.91 2.61 27.33
N TRP A 848 -7.35 2.35 26.10
CA TRP A 848 -8.65 2.81 25.59
C TRP A 848 -9.78 1.78 25.75
N ASN A 849 -9.44 0.50 25.87
CA ASN A 849 -10.38 -0.61 25.76
C ASN A 849 -10.88 -1.10 27.11
#